data_AF-A0A4Z0YXQ9-F1
#
_entry.id   AF-A0A4Z0YXQ9-F1
#
_cell.length_a   1.000
_cell.length_b   1.000
_cell.length_c   1.000
_cell.angle_alpha   90.00
_cell.angle_beta   90.00
_cell.angle_gamma   90.00
#
_symmetry.space_group_name_H-M   'P 1'
#
loop_
_entity.id
_entity.type
_entity.pdbx_description
1 polymer ?
#
loop_
_entity_poly.entity_id
_entity_poly.type
_entity_poly.pdbx_seq_one_letter_code
_entity_poly.pdbx_strand_id
1 'polypeptide(L)'
;MDAIIGKIAEFENYQSWKGQCVIKIKAALEANNSADIFDGFVNRAGRFLQNPLATPDLLAGIDYKTCTKYCGYDQLSTVFSFSVFSSGATNYLLPWLALTAQLPFETGENEILANVMSFCYAVGSPMLITYSLATTILNQHWLRETFQKLEASDRPLHLTSKNVRIFLQESQQLPLRLSQEDGSLASLIILPDNADWWEKLKTSILLTRRGVTLSLVAQIIVAVVSWILTIISAFVSSLGNASEALALSSGSLWVWLVPIIYGWIAVGTQREHGTITRALKRDMTNIVDGRPSSQGSPDPFRNTRIRRGTVTDGFVDAPAQLLTVEPGNEPGQIHDGTNATPRQPRPQLGSTVQIAAERQKAFKVAHERKLMQPLTRSPSAHGFLHLEPSSNGFNITNCLGFSVAGDEKQEGPAFNYARVFTWWNVANRLHQALETTDENLNRRLGLDLKPVPRDQKFKQRSLAGDVLTVSRYCGLAHNTTNLAGPTIEPEQINEYPRWNQLDSAFYQRMIIAVFIAVYVQWGITSAAIIISYLTEVTGLGCRSGGYLLYGVLASLVFLFLFISSICSHAAMLRHEVLQIDGIDDLYGRRKPEQSQSDEQSTTSGNTNPKNSSTHTQRRAFGHSVLRFCAVLTRLLGRTLAVVNTLWIILSTLWELVGFYNNCWCDSTYLSKGARGWVLLFVETSDMANAATAPWAGGVFLSVFIGATSCGVFWLYCRGNRA
;
A
#
# COMPACT_ATOMS: atom_id res chain seq x y z
N MET A 1 43.20 -40.09 25.43
CA MET A 1 43.14 -38.66 25.78
C MET A 1 43.77 -37.84 24.67
N ASP A 2 45.04 -38.13 24.37
CA ASP A 2 45.86 -37.39 23.40
C ASP A 2 45.26 -37.32 21.99
N ALA A 3 44.61 -38.38 21.51
CA ALA A 3 43.92 -38.37 20.22
C ALA A 3 42.77 -37.34 20.14
N ILE A 4 42.01 -37.16 21.22
CA ILE A 4 40.93 -36.15 21.28
C ILE A 4 41.53 -34.76 21.38
N ILE A 5 42.52 -34.56 22.24
CA ILE A 5 43.20 -33.27 22.41
C ILE A 5 43.85 -32.84 21.08
N GLY A 6 44.48 -33.77 20.38
CA GLY A 6 45.05 -33.57 19.05
C GLY A 6 44.00 -33.11 18.03
N LYS A 7 42.88 -33.83 17.92
CA LYS A 7 41.77 -33.43 17.03
C LYS A 7 41.21 -32.06 17.38
N ILE A 8 40.98 -31.77 18.67
CA ILE A 8 40.45 -30.48 19.13
C ILE A 8 41.42 -29.33 18.80
N ALA A 9 42.73 -29.56 18.91
CA ALA A 9 43.76 -28.55 18.65
C ALA A 9 43.73 -28.02 17.20
N GLU A 10 43.26 -28.81 16.24
CA GLU A 10 43.12 -28.39 14.83
C GLU A 10 42.12 -27.24 14.64
N PHE A 11 41.19 -27.06 15.58
CA PHE A 11 40.12 -26.06 15.52
C PHE A 11 40.41 -24.82 16.37
N GLU A 12 41.61 -24.69 16.94
CA GLU A 12 42.02 -23.52 17.73
C GLU A 12 42.11 -22.27 16.85
N ASN A 13 41.41 -21.20 17.23
CA ASN A 13 41.49 -19.93 16.52
C ASN A 13 41.12 -18.76 17.44
N TYR A 14 42.07 -17.84 17.66
CA TYR A 14 41.87 -16.66 18.50
C TYR A 14 40.95 -15.59 17.89
N GLN A 15 40.74 -15.61 16.57
CA GLN A 15 39.95 -14.60 15.86
C GLN A 15 38.45 -14.88 15.83
N SER A 16 38.00 -16.06 16.30
CA SER A 16 36.59 -16.42 16.32
C SER A 16 36.16 -16.89 17.70
N TRP A 17 34.89 -16.65 18.06
CA TRP A 17 34.34 -17.16 19.32
C TRP A 17 34.42 -18.69 19.41
N LYS A 18 34.13 -19.42 18.31
CA LYS A 18 34.22 -20.89 18.26
C LYS A 18 35.64 -21.36 18.55
N GLY A 19 36.65 -20.75 17.93
CA GLY A 19 38.04 -21.12 18.16
C GLY A 19 38.55 -20.77 19.56
N GLN A 20 38.09 -19.66 20.16
CA GLN A 20 38.39 -19.34 21.56
C GLN A 20 37.73 -20.34 22.53
N CYS A 21 36.52 -20.79 22.20
CA CYS A 21 35.82 -21.84 22.95
C CYS A 21 36.60 -23.17 22.89
N VAL A 22 37.10 -23.55 21.71
CA VAL A 22 37.97 -24.72 21.53
C VAL A 22 39.22 -24.64 22.42
N ILE A 23 39.90 -23.49 22.44
CA ILE A 23 41.10 -23.26 23.28
C ILE A 23 40.79 -23.46 24.78
N LYS A 24 39.65 -22.92 25.25
CA LYS A 24 39.22 -23.07 26.65
C LYS A 24 38.89 -24.53 27.01
N ILE A 25 38.19 -25.24 26.11
CA ILE A 25 37.83 -26.65 26.32
C ILE A 25 39.09 -27.51 26.38
N LYS A 26 40.04 -27.30 25.45
CA LYS A 26 41.32 -28.01 25.44
C LYS A 26 42.10 -27.77 26.72
N ALA A 27 42.25 -26.52 27.15
CA ALA A 27 42.93 -26.18 28.40
C ALA A 27 42.28 -26.85 29.62
N ALA A 28 40.94 -26.96 29.64
CA ALA A 28 40.22 -27.65 30.71
C ALA A 28 40.42 -29.18 30.69
N LEU A 29 40.53 -29.78 29.50
CA LEU A 29 40.87 -31.20 29.34
C LEU A 29 42.30 -31.50 29.79
N GLU A 30 43.26 -30.64 29.47
CA GLU A 30 44.66 -30.75 29.91
C GLU A 30 44.81 -30.56 31.43
N ALA A 31 43.97 -29.72 32.04
CA ALA A 31 43.92 -29.51 33.49
C ALA A 31 43.21 -30.63 34.29
N ASN A 32 42.91 -31.76 33.65
CA ASN A 32 42.27 -32.95 34.25
C ASN A 32 40.83 -32.74 34.79
N ASN A 33 40.12 -31.70 34.33
CA ASN A 33 38.69 -31.45 34.61
C ASN A 33 37.81 -32.09 33.52
N SER A 34 38.03 -33.37 33.22
CA SER A 34 37.62 -33.95 31.94
C SER A 34 36.26 -34.67 31.93
N ALA A 35 35.79 -35.18 33.08
CA ALA A 35 34.55 -35.97 33.16
C ALA A 35 33.31 -35.21 32.67
N ASP A 36 33.12 -33.97 33.13
CA ASP A 36 31.96 -33.14 32.74
C ASP A 36 32.01 -32.70 31.26
N ILE A 37 33.21 -32.58 30.68
CA ILE A 37 33.37 -32.25 29.27
C ILE A 37 33.04 -33.46 28.39
N PHE A 38 33.49 -34.65 28.78
CA PHE A 38 33.19 -35.90 28.06
C PHE A 38 31.70 -36.20 28.03
N ASP A 39 30.99 -35.98 29.15
CA ASP A 39 29.53 -36.13 29.22
C ASP A 39 28.79 -35.18 28.28
N GLY A 40 29.39 -34.03 27.95
CA GLY A 40 28.85 -33.04 27.03
C GLY A 40 29.16 -33.27 25.56
N PHE A 41 30.01 -34.23 25.21
CA PHE A 41 30.43 -34.44 23.82
C PHE A 41 29.33 -35.05 22.96
N VAL A 42 29.12 -34.45 21.79
CA VAL A 42 28.08 -34.87 20.85
C VAL A 42 28.62 -35.10 19.44
N ASN A 43 27.92 -35.96 18.70
CA ASN A 43 28.11 -36.15 17.27
C ASN A 43 27.36 -35.07 16.45
N ARG A 44 27.50 -35.13 15.12
CA ARG A 44 26.89 -34.16 14.19
C ARG A 44 25.36 -34.05 14.31
N ALA A 45 24.69 -35.13 14.70
CA ALA A 45 23.24 -35.18 14.90
C ALA A 45 22.80 -34.70 16.31
N GLY A 46 23.75 -34.29 17.16
CA GLY A 46 23.47 -33.86 18.53
C GLY A 46 23.25 -35.00 19.51
N ARG A 47 23.69 -36.23 19.19
CA ARG A 47 23.62 -37.37 20.12
C ARG A 47 24.90 -37.45 20.94
N PHE A 48 24.74 -37.64 22.24
CA PHE A 48 25.86 -37.83 23.18
C PHE A 48 26.72 -39.04 22.81
N LEU A 49 28.03 -38.90 22.96
CA LEU A 49 29.00 -39.97 22.73
C LEU A 49 29.18 -40.80 24.00
N GLN A 50 28.82 -42.09 23.96
CA GLN A 50 28.95 -42.99 25.12
C GLN A 50 30.41 -43.29 25.48
N ASN A 51 31.31 -43.32 24.49
CA ASN A 51 32.75 -43.50 24.71
C ASN A 51 33.55 -42.62 23.76
N PRO A 52 33.76 -41.34 24.10
CA PRO A 52 34.46 -40.40 23.22
C PRO A 52 35.90 -40.81 22.89
N LEU A 53 36.56 -41.53 23.81
CA LEU A 53 37.93 -42.00 23.66
C LEU A 53 38.09 -43.12 22.63
N ALA A 54 37.04 -43.93 22.45
CA ALA A 54 37.04 -45.02 21.46
C ALA A 54 36.67 -44.53 20.05
N THR A 55 35.92 -43.42 19.95
CA THR A 55 35.44 -42.89 18.65
C THR A 55 35.68 -41.37 18.54
N PRO A 56 36.95 -40.92 18.51
CA PRO A 56 37.27 -39.50 18.37
C PRO A 56 36.77 -38.90 17.04
N ASP A 57 36.68 -39.71 15.99
CA ASP A 57 36.24 -39.25 14.66
C ASP A 57 34.78 -38.79 14.63
N LEU A 58 33.93 -39.36 15.49
CA LEU A 58 32.51 -38.99 15.59
C LEU A 58 32.27 -37.71 16.40
N LEU A 59 33.29 -37.18 17.08
CA LEU A 59 33.22 -35.92 17.82
C LEU A 59 33.02 -34.76 16.85
N ALA A 60 31.92 -34.02 17.04
CA ALA A 60 31.58 -32.87 16.20
C ALA A 60 31.31 -31.59 17.02
N GLY A 61 30.96 -31.73 18.30
CA GLY A 61 30.60 -30.58 19.12
C GLY A 61 30.34 -30.90 20.58
N ILE A 62 29.73 -29.94 21.27
CA ILE A 62 29.38 -30.01 22.68
C ILE A 62 27.91 -29.62 22.91
N ASP A 63 27.32 -30.15 23.97
CA ASP A 63 25.98 -29.78 24.40
C ASP A 63 25.94 -28.34 24.98
N TYR A 64 24.73 -27.79 25.08
CA TYR A 64 24.52 -26.43 25.56
C TYR A 64 25.03 -26.21 26.99
N LYS A 65 24.86 -27.19 27.89
CA LYS A 65 25.29 -27.05 29.29
C LYS A 65 26.80 -26.89 29.38
N THR A 66 27.54 -27.76 28.69
CA THR A 66 29.00 -27.68 28.61
C THR A 66 29.43 -26.38 27.93
N CYS A 67 28.77 -25.98 26.84
CA CYS A 67 29.07 -24.70 26.19
C CYS A 67 28.95 -23.53 27.16
N THR A 68 27.83 -23.39 27.87
CA THR A 68 27.64 -22.26 28.80
C THR A 68 28.65 -22.24 29.93
N LYS A 69 29.12 -23.41 30.39
CA LYS A 69 30.09 -23.52 31.48
C LYS A 69 31.50 -23.06 31.08
N TYR A 70 31.94 -23.39 29.87
CA TYR A 70 33.32 -23.12 29.43
C TYR A 70 33.45 -21.95 28.46
N CYS A 71 32.37 -21.62 27.76
CA CYS A 71 32.32 -20.66 26.65
C CYS A 71 31.18 -19.64 26.76
N GLY A 72 30.55 -19.56 27.94
CA GLY A 72 29.55 -18.55 28.25
C GLY A 72 30.11 -17.13 28.20
N TYR A 73 29.21 -16.14 28.25
CA TYR A 73 29.57 -14.71 28.24
C TYR A 73 30.47 -14.30 29.42
N ASP A 74 30.41 -15.03 30.52
CA ASP A 74 31.26 -14.88 31.70
C ASP A 74 32.70 -15.35 31.46
N GLN A 75 32.90 -16.26 30.49
CA GLN A 75 34.20 -16.85 30.16
C GLN A 75 34.85 -16.25 28.92
N LEU A 76 34.03 -15.88 27.93
CA LEU A 76 34.47 -15.36 26.64
C LEU A 76 33.68 -14.09 26.30
N SER A 77 34.40 -13.01 26.00
CA SER A 77 33.79 -11.81 25.43
C SER A 77 33.50 -12.02 23.94
N THR A 78 32.43 -11.40 23.45
CA THR A 78 32.13 -11.39 22.02
C THR A 78 33.23 -10.66 21.25
N VAL A 79 33.78 -11.31 20.22
CA VAL A 79 34.81 -10.71 19.36
C VAL A 79 34.13 -9.93 18.25
N PHE A 80 34.20 -8.60 18.32
CA PHE A 80 33.83 -7.74 17.20
C PHE A 80 34.99 -7.69 16.19
N SER A 81 34.71 -8.05 14.94
CA SER A 81 35.66 -7.90 13.84
C SER A 81 35.17 -6.83 12.87
N PHE A 82 35.86 -5.69 12.82
CA PHE A 82 35.52 -4.62 11.90
C PHE A 82 35.60 -5.06 10.43
N SER A 83 36.50 -6.00 10.10
CA SER A 83 36.60 -6.53 8.72
C SER A 83 35.37 -7.34 8.32
N VAL A 84 34.85 -8.19 9.22
CA VAL A 84 33.62 -8.95 8.99
C VAL A 84 32.41 -8.01 8.90
N PHE A 85 32.32 -7.05 9.81
CA PHE A 85 31.27 -6.03 9.79
C PHE A 85 31.29 -5.23 8.49
N SER A 86 32.45 -4.67 8.10
CA SER A 86 32.58 -3.84 6.91
C SER A 86 32.31 -4.63 5.63
N SER A 87 32.84 -5.85 5.54
CA SER A 87 32.58 -6.76 4.42
C SER A 87 31.08 -7.09 4.31
N GLY A 88 30.44 -7.55 5.39
CA GLY A 88 29.01 -7.87 5.35
C GLY A 88 28.13 -6.65 5.09
N ALA A 89 28.44 -5.51 5.71
CA ALA A 89 27.70 -4.27 5.49
C ALA A 89 27.73 -3.81 4.02
N THR A 90 28.90 -3.87 3.38
CA THR A 90 29.08 -3.41 2.00
C THR A 90 28.61 -4.42 0.95
N ASN A 91 28.79 -5.73 1.21
CA ASN A 91 28.47 -6.79 0.25
C ASN A 91 27.00 -7.20 0.24
N TYR A 92 26.23 -6.97 1.30
CA TYR A 92 24.80 -7.27 1.26
C TYR A 92 23.92 -6.19 1.90
N LEU A 93 24.21 -5.71 3.11
CA LEU A 93 23.25 -4.85 3.83
C LEU A 93 22.97 -3.52 3.12
N LEU A 94 24.01 -2.77 2.76
CA LEU A 94 23.88 -1.44 2.19
C LEU A 94 23.16 -1.43 0.83
N PRO A 95 23.48 -2.33 -0.12
CA PRO A 95 22.72 -2.41 -1.37
C PRO A 95 21.21 -2.65 -1.16
N TRP A 96 20.83 -3.52 -0.22
CA TRP A 96 19.41 -3.79 0.08
C TRP A 96 18.73 -2.62 0.79
N LEU A 97 19.40 -1.99 1.76
CA LEU A 97 18.87 -0.79 2.42
C LEU A 97 18.69 0.36 1.42
N ALA A 98 19.62 0.55 0.49
CA ALA A 98 19.49 1.55 -0.56
C ALA A 98 18.25 1.33 -1.42
N LEU A 99 17.91 0.07 -1.73
CA LEU A 99 16.68 -0.27 -2.47
C LEU A 99 15.40 0.02 -1.70
N THR A 100 15.42 0.00 -0.36
CA THR A 100 14.22 0.37 0.41
C THR A 100 13.80 1.81 0.12
N ALA A 101 14.73 2.73 -0.16
CA ALA A 101 14.42 4.11 -0.56
C ALA A 101 13.69 4.22 -1.91
N GLN A 102 13.70 3.16 -2.73
CA GLN A 102 12.98 3.13 -4.00
C GLN A 102 11.53 2.68 -3.87
N LEU A 103 11.13 2.10 -2.73
CA LEU A 103 9.73 1.79 -2.47
C LEU A 103 8.89 3.08 -2.47
N PRO A 104 7.61 3.00 -2.88
CA PRO A 104 6.81 4.20 -3.05
C PRO A 104 6.23 4.68 -1.71
N PHE A 105 6.84 5.71 -1.13
CA PHE A 105 6.44 6.29 0.16
C PHE A 105 5.68 7.61 0.01
N GLU A 106 4.83 7.76 -1.00
CA GLU A 106 4.20 9.04 -1.34
C GLU A 106 3.02 9.38 -0.42
N THR A 107 3.28 9.78 0.83
CA THR A 107 2.23 9.99 1.84
C THR A 107 2.33 11.42 2.42
N GLY A 108 1.75 12.40 1.71
CA GLY A 108 1.58 13.81 2.14
C GLY A 108 2.85 14.67 2.35
N GLU A 109 2.73 15.99 2.17
CA GLU A 109 3.85 16.95 2.33
C GLU A 109 4.28 17.14 3.79
N ASN A 110 3.31 17.06 4.71
CA ASN A 110 3.47 17.49 6.10
C ASN A 110 3.37 16.32 7.11
N GLU A 111 3.22 15.08 6.64
CA GLU A 111 3.02 13.90 7.49
C GLU A 111 4.22 12.96 7.43
N ILE A 112 5.36 13.39 8.02
CA ILE A 112 6.56 12.55 8.18
C ILE A 112 6.19 11.17 8.79
N LEU A 113 5.26 11.17 9.74
CA LEU A 113 4.79 9.94 10.39
C LEU A 113 4.11 8.98 9.41
N ALA A 114 3.34 9.47 8.43
CA ALA A 114 2.71 8.61 7.44
C ALA A 114 3.77 7.97 6.52
N ASN A 115 4.82 8.73 6.15
CA ASN A 115 5.90 8.22 5.31
C ASN A 115 6.70 7.13 6.03
N VAL A 116 7.01 7.36 7.31
CA VAL A 116 7.66 6.36 8.18
C VAL A 116 6.78 5.12 8.36
N MET A 117 5.47 5.30 8.53
CA MET A 117 4.55 4.17 8.64
C MET A 117 4.44 3.38 7.33
N SER A 118 4.43 4.05 6.18
CA SER A 118 4.48 3.41 4.86
C SER A 118 5.77 2.59 4.68
N PHE A 119 6.91 3.10 5.14
CA PHE A 119 8.16 2.35 5.24
C PHE A 119 8.03 1.11 6.13
N CYS A 120 7.49 1.26 7.34
CA CYS A 120 7.27 0.15 8.26
C CYS A 120 6.28 -0.89 7.71
N TYR A 121 5.26 -0.46 6.96
CA TYR A 121 4.32 -1.37 6.28
C TYR A 121 5.00 -2.18 5.18
N ALA A 122 5.87 -1.54 4.40
CA ALA A 122 6.58 -2.21 3.32
C ALA A 122 7.67 -3.16 3.83
N VAL A 123 8.56 -2.70 4.70
CA VAL A 123 9.69 -3.49 5.22
C VAL A 123 9.25 -4.47 6.30
N GLY A 124 8.35 -4.07 7.19
CA GLY A 124 7.83 -4.89 8.27
C GLY A 124 6.79 -5.92 7.83
N SER A 125 6.19 -5.78 6.65
CA SER A 125 5.32 -6.79 6.06
C SER A 125 5.42 -6.81 4.53
N PRO A 126 6.40 -7.56 3.98
CA PRO A 126 6.48 -7.81 2.54
C PRO A 126 5.16 -8.38 1.99
N MET A 127 4.47 -9.20 2.79
CA MET A 127 3.13 -9.70 2.48
C MET A 127 2.11 -8.58 2.24
N LEU A 128 2.03 -7.57 3.12
CA LEU A 128 1.08 -6.46 2.97
C LEU A 128 1.36 -5.62 1.73
N ILE A 129 2.62 -5.22 1.51
CA ILE A 129 2.96 -4.40 0.34
C ILE A 129 2.79 -5.20 -0.96
N THR A 130 3.04 -6.52 -0.94
CA THR A 130 2.76 -7.41 -2.08
C THR A 130 1.27 -7.52 -2.35
N TYR A 131 0.44 -7.66 -1.30
CA TYR A 131 -1.02 -7.66 -1.45
C TYR A 131 -1.52 -6.33 -2.03
N SER A 132 -1.01 -5.20 -1.52
CA SER A 132 -1.34 -3.86 -2.01
C SER A 132 -0.96 -3.69 -3.49
N LEU A 133 0.20 -4.19 -3.90
CA LEU A 133 0.64 -4.21 -5.29
C LEU A 133 -0.25 -5.12 -6.16
N ALA A 134 -0.47 -6.36 -5.73
CA ALA A 134 -1.23 -7.36 -6.48
C ALA A 134 -2.68 -6.93 -6.69
N THR A 135 -3.34 -6.38 -5.66
CA THR A 135 -4.68 -5.79 -5.81
C THR A 135 -4.67 -4.65 -6.83
N THR A 136 -3.68 -3.77 -6.80
CA THR A 136 -3.55 -2.67 -7.76
C THR A 136 -3.40 -3.17 -9.20
N ILE A 137 -2.53 -4.17 -9.42
CA ILE A 137 -2.32 -4.82 -10.72
C ILE A 137 -3.62 -5.45 -11.25
N LEU A 138 -4.28 -6.27 -10.42
CA LEU A 138 -5.50 -6.99 -10.80
C LEU A 138 -6.66 -6.04 -11.07
N ASN A 139 -6.76 -4.95 -10.31
CA ASN A 139 -7.73 -3.89 -10.51
C ASN A 139 -7.51 -3.15 -11.84
N GLN A 140 -6.26 -2.84 -12.21
CA GLN A 140 -5.96 -2.26 -13.52
C GLN A 140 -6.31 -3.22 -14.66
N HIS A 141 -6.09 -4.52 -14.47
CA HIS A 141 -6.46 -5.54 -15.46
C HIS A 141 -7.97 -5.63 -15.66
N TRP A 142 -8.74 -5.71 -14.57
CA TRP A 142 -10.19 -5.71 -14.61
C TRP A 142 -10.76 -4.46 -15.29
N LEU A 143 -10.21 -3.28 -14.99
CA LEU A 143 -10.60 -2.04 -15.67
C LEU A 143 -10.43 -2.11 -17.20
N ARG A 144 -9.32 -2.69 -17.69
CA ARG A 144 -9.09 -2.82 -19.14
C ARG A 144 -10.13 -3.72 -19.79
N GLU A 145 -10.44 -4.87 -19.19
CA GLU A 145 -11.45 -5.79 -19.72
C GLU A 145 -12.85 -5.17 -19.69
N THR A 146 -13.17 -4.46 -18.62
CA THR A 146 -14.49 -3.87 -18.38
C THR A 146 -14.78 -2.71 -19.33
N PHE A 147 -13.77 -1.86 -19.60
CA PHE A 147 -13.90 -0.73 -20.54
C PHE A 147 -13.67 -1.11 -22.01
N GLN A 148 -13.19 -2.32 -22.32
CA GLN A 148 -12.85 -2.73 -23.69
C GLN A 148 -14.00 -2.54 -24.68
N LYS A 149 -15.23 -2.83 -24.27
CA LYS A 149 -16.44 -2.66 -25.10
C LYS A 149 -16.80 -1.20 -25.35
N LEU A 150 -16.49 -0.32 -24.41
CA LEU A 150 -16.75 1.12 -24.52
C LEU A 150 -15.67 1.83 -25.33
N GLU A 151 -14.44 1.30 -25.35
CA GLU A 151 -13.30 1.84 -26.08
C GLU A 151 -13.24 1.42 -27.56
N ALA A 152 -14.24 0.66 -28.05
CA ALA A 152 -14.33 0.30 -29.47
C ALA A 152 -14.55 1.54 -30.35
N SER A 153 -13.82 1.66 -31.47
CA SER A 153 -13.75 2.88 -32.30
C SER A 153 -15.10 3.39 -32.82
N ASP A 154 -16.08 2.51 -33.03
CA ASP A 154 -17.40 2.87 -33.55
C ASP A 154 -18.34 3.44 -32.47
N ARG A 155 -17.92 3.43 -31.20
CA ARG A 155 -18.74 3.90 -30.07
C ARG A 155 -18.63 5.42 -29.88
N PRO A 156 -19.75 6.12 -29.59
CA PRO A 156 -19.77 7.57 -29.44
C PRO A 156 -18.93 8.08 -28.26
N LEU A 157 -18.76 7.29 -27.20
CA LEU A 157 -18.08 7.69 -25.98
C LEU A 157 -16.65 7.14 -25.85
N HIS A 158 -16.06 6.56 -26.91
CA HIS A 158 -14.81 5.81 -26.83
C HIS A 158 -13.64 6.61 -26.23
N LEU A 159 -13.47 7.89 -26.61
CA LEU A 159 -12.35 8.71 -26.14
C LEU A 159 -12.48 9.08 -24.66
N THR A 160 -13.69 9.47 -24.23
CA THR A 160 -14.01 9.75 -22.84
C THR A 160 -13.81 8.51 -21.98
N SER A 161 -14.37 7.37 -22.40
CA SER A 161 -14.21 6.08 -21.71
C SER A 161 -12.74 5.69 -21.54
N LYS A 162 -11.91 5.86 -22.60
CA LYS A 162 -10.46 5.62 -22.54
C LYS A 162 -9.76 6.53 -21.53
N ASN A 163 -10.10 7.82 -21.52
CA ASN A 163 -9.49 8.78 -20.59
C ASN A 163 -9.93 8.54 -19.14
N VAL A 164 -11.20 8.20 -18.90
CA VAL A 164 -11.73 7.81 -17.59
C VAL A 164 -11.06 6.55 -17.07
N ARG A 165 -10.88 5.51 -17.91
CA ARG A 165 -10.14 4.31 -17.52
C ARG A 165 -8.73 4.65 -17.06
N ILE A 166 -7.99 5.47 -17.82
CA ILE A 166 -6.61 5.85 -17.45
C ILE A 166 -6.61 6.63 -16.14
N PHE A 167 -7.54 7.56 -15.94
CA PHE A 167 -7.72 8.25 -14.66
C PHE A 167 -7.96 7.27 -13.50
N LEU A 168 -8.87 6.30 -13.66
CA LEU A 168 -9.16 5.29 -12.64
C LEU A 168 -7.96 4.39 -12.33
N GLN A 169 -7.13 4.08 -13.33
CA GLN A 169 -5.92 3.29 -13.16
C GLN A 169 -4.88 4.00 -12.30
N GLU A 170 -4.68 5.31 -12.51
CA GLU A 170 -3.67 6.14 -11.83
C GLU A 170 -4.17 6.62 -10.45
N SER A 171 -5.48 6.80 -10.28
CA SER A 171 -6.08 7.30 -9.03
C SER A 171 -6.31 6.25 -7.95
N GLN A 172 -5.89 5.00 -8.15
CA GLN A 172 -5.95 3.94 -7.13
C GLN A 172 -5.23 4.28 -5.82
N GLN A 173 -4.23 5.15 -5.90
CA GLN A 173 -3.42 5.60 -4.76
C GLN A 173 -4.05 6.80 -4.03
N LEU A 174 -5.20 7.29 -4.52
CA LEU A 174 -5.93 8.43 -3.98
C LEU A 174 -7.26 7.97 -3.37
N PRO A 175 -7.62 8.44 -2.17
CA PRO A 175 -8.94 8.21 -1.61
C PRO A 175 -9.99 9.05 -2.35
N LEU A 176 -10.62 8.48 -3.37
CA LEU A 176 -11.64 9.15 -4.18
C LEU A 176 -13.05 8.91 -3.64
N ARG A 177 -13.89 9.93 -3.79
CA ARG A 177 -15.33 9.88 -3.58
C ARG A 177 -16.03 10.50 -4.79
N LEU A 178 -17.15 9.93 -5.20
CA LEU A 178 -18.00 10.52 -6.24
C LEU A 178 -19.09 11.36 -5.58
N SER A 179 -19.34 12.54 -6.12
CA SER A 179 -20.50 13.35 -5.77
C SER A 179 -21.35 13.62 -7.01
N GLN A 180 -22.67 13.44 -6.87
CA GLN A 180 -23.68 13.78 -7.87
C GLN A 180 -24.43 15.07 -7.47
N GLU A 181 -23.84 15.91 -6.62
CA GLU A 181 -24.42 17.21 -6.28
C GLU A 181 -24.64 18.04 -7.56
N ASP A 182 -25.87 18.53 -7.72
CA ASP A 182 -26.32 19.34 -8.85
C ASP A 182 -26.01 18.71 -10.23
N GLY A 183 -26.05 17.37 -10.31
CA GLY A 183 -25.85 16.54 -11.52
C GLY A 183 -24.58 16.82 -12.32
N SER A 184 -23.59 17.36 -11.62
CA SER A 184 -22.29 17.75 -12.16
C SER A 184 -21.52 16.58 -12.77
N LEU A 185 -21.52 15.40 -12.15
CA LEU A 185 -20.87 14.20 -12.69
C LEU A 185 -21.54 13.68 -13.98
N ALA A 186 -22.87 13.77 -14.11
CA ALA A 186 -23.55 13.42 -15.36
C ALA A 186 -23.17 14.37 -16.50
N SER A 187 -23.05 15.66 -16.20
CA SER A 187 -22.59 16.66 -17.19
C SER A 187 -21.15 16.40 -17.65
N LEU A 188 -20.28 15.91 -16.76
CA LEU A 188 -18.88 15.57 -17.03
C LEU A 188 -18.73 14.36 -17.98
N ILE A 189 -19.70 13.46 -17.96
CA ILE A 189 -19.73 12.25 -18.78
C ILE A 189 -20.28 12.54 -20.20
N ILE A 190 -21.41 13.25 -20.29
CA ILE A 190 -22.17 13.35 -21.54
C ILE A 190 -21.72 14.47 -22.47
N LEU A 191 -21.26 15.61 -21.92
CA LEU A 191 -21.04 16.83 -22.71
C LEU A 191 -19.73 16.70 -23.50
N PRO A 192 -19.76 16.92 -24.83
CA PRO A 192 -18.57 16.81 -25.67
C PRO A 192 -17.52 17.88 -25.33
N ASP A 193 -17.96 19.04 -24.83
CA ASP A 193 -17.05 20.13 -24.41
C ASP A 193 -16.19 19.72 -23.19
N ASN A 194 -16.60 18.69 -22.44
CA ASN A 194 -15.84 18.11 -21.32
C ASN A 194 -14.88 16.98 -21.76
N ALA A 195 -14.91 16.53 -23.02
CA ALA A 195 -13.97 15.53 -23.51
C ALA A 195 -12.53 16.06 -23.51
N ASP A 196 -12.34 17.33 -23.89
CA ASP A 196 -11.06 18.04 -23.83
C ASP A 196 -10.52 18.14 -22.39
N TRP A 197 -11.42 18.23 -21.40
CA TRP A 197 -11.03 18.23 -19.99
C TRP A 197 -10.48 16.86 -19.57
N TRP A 198 -11.14 15.76 -19.93
CA TRP A 198 -10.65 14.42 -19.65
C TRP A 198 -9.28 14.16 -20.30
N GLU A 199 -9.06 14.68 -21.50
CA GLU A 199 -7.77 14.58 -22.19
C GLU A 199 -6.66 15.40 -21.51
N LYS A 200 -6.97 16.64 -21.09
CA LYS A 200 -6.04 17.48 -20.31
C LYS A 200 -5.71 16.84 -18.97
N LEU A 201 -6.72 16.38 -18.23
CA LEU A 201 -6.53 15.72 -16.93
C LEU A 201 -5.63 14.48 -17.06
N LYS A 202 -5.89 13.64 -18.07
CA LYS A 202 -5.04 12.50 -18.39
C LYS A 202 -3.60 12.94 -18.66
N THR A 203 -3.40 13.96 -19.48
CA THR A 203 -2.06 14.47 -19.82
C THR A 203 -1.33 14.97 -18.56
N SER A 204 -2.03 15.73 -17.72
CA SER A 204 -1.52 16.23 -16.43
C SER A 204 -1.03 15.11 -15.52
N ILE A 205 -1.82 14.03 -15.39
CA ILE A 205 -1.51 12.89 -14.51
C ILE A 205 -0.38 12.02 -15.09
N LEU A 206 -0.34 11.83 -16.41
CA LEU A 206 0.72 11.06 -17.06
C LEU A 206 2.08 11.76 -17.00
N LEU A 207 2.10 13.10 -17.02
CA LEU A 207 3.32 13.89 -16.83
C LEU A 207 3.92 13.73 -15.43
N THR A 208 3.08 13.43 -14.43
CA THR A 208 3.48 13.35 -13.03
C THR A 208 3.73 11.92 -12.56
N ARG A 209 3.55 10.95 -13.45
CA ARG A 209 3.87 9.55 -13.21
C ARG A 209 5.37 9.37 -12.99
N ARG A 210 5.75 8.58 -11.99
CA ARG A 210 7.13 8.21 -11.71
C ARG A 210 7.69 7.38 -12.86
N GLY A 211 8.65 7.96 -13.58
CA GLY A 211 9.43 7.26 -14.61
C GLY A 211 10.54 6.41 -14.01
N VAL A 212 11.13 5.55 -14.86
CA VAL A 212 12.35 4.80 -14.52
C VAL A 212 13.51 5.79 -14.43
N THR A 213 14.07 5.97 -13.24
CA THR A 213 15.24 6.86 -13.03
C THR A 213 16.54 6.06 -13.20
N LEU A 214 17.61 6.73 -13.64
CA LEU A 214 18.95 6.11 -13.71
C LEU A 214 19.43 5.62 -12.34
N SER A 215 19.12 6.37 -11.27
CA SER A 215 19.45 6.00 -9.89
C SER A 215 18.79 4.68 -9.47
N LEU A 216 17.50 4.52 -9.78
CA LEU A 216 16.77 3.27 -9.52
C LEU A 216 17.41 2.07 -10.24
N VAL A 217 17.73 2.23 -11.53
CA VAL A 217 18.36 1.15 -12.32
C VAL A 217 19.75 0.82 -11.76
N ALA A 218 20.56 1.83 -11.43
CA ALA A 218 21.87 1.64 -10.85
C ALA A 218 21.80 0.89 -9.50
N GLN A 219 20.87 1.26 -8.62
CA GLN A 219 20.69 0.61 -7.32
C GLN A 219 20.23 -0.85 -7.46
N ILE A 220 19.32 -1.15 -8.39
CA ILE A 220 18.92 -2.54 -8.68
C ILE A 220 20.11 -3.35 -9.20
N ILE A 221 20.87 -2.80 -10.15
CA ILE A 221 22.06 -3.47 -10.69
C ILE A 221 23.08 -3.74 -9.59
N VAL A 222 23.39 -2.74 -8.76
CA VAL A 222 24.35 -2.89 -7.66
C VAL A 222 23.88 -3.96 -6.68
N ALA A 223 22.62 -3.97 -6.26
CA ALA A 223 22.10 -4.99 -5.35
C ALA A 223 22.14 -6.40 -5.95
N VAL A 224 21.74 -6.56 -7.22
CA VAL A 224 21.75 -7.84 -7.92
C VAL A 224 23.19 -8.35 -8.12
N VAL A 225 24.11 -7.49 -8.57
CA VAL A 225 25.52 -7.83 -8.75
C VAL A 225 26.15 -8.20 -7.41
N SER A 226 25.89 -7.44 -6.35
CA SER A 226 26.40 -7.72 -5.01
C SER A 226 25.92 -9.08 -4.50
N TRP A 227 24.64 -9.41 -4.72
CA TRP A 227 24.09 -10.71 -4.35
C TRP A 227 24.68 -11.86 -5.18
N ILE A 228 24.87 -11.67 -6.49
CA ILE A 228 25.53 -12.66 -7.36
C ILE A 228 26.98 -12.89 -6.91
N LEU A 229 27.74 -11.83 -6.62
CA LEU A 229 29.11 -11.94 -6.12
C LEU A 229 29.14 -12.65 -4.75
N THR A 230 28.14 -12.42 -3.89
CA THR A 230 27.98 -13.13 -2.61
C THR A 230 27.76 -14.63 -2.85
N ILE A 231 26.91 -15.01 -3.81
CA ILE A 231 26.71 -16.41 -4.20
C ILE A 231 28.04 -17.01 -4.70
N ILE A 232 28.73 -16.32 -5.61
CA ILE A 232 30.01 -16.82 -6.16
C ILE A 232 31.04 -17.00 -5.04
N SER A 233 31.21 -16.01 -4.16
CA SER A 233 32.10 -16.10 -3.00
C SER A 233 31.78 -17.31 -2.12
N ALA A 234 30.50 -17.51 -1.82
CA ALA A 234 30.02 -18.60 -0.98
C ALA A 234 30.34 -19.99 -1.60
N PHE A 235 30.15 -20.17 -2.91
CA PHE A 235 30.39 -21.47 -3.56
C PHE A 235 31.85 -21.73 -3.98
N VAL A 236 32.61 -20.68 -4.33
CA VAL A 236 33.98 -20.82 -4.87
C VAL A 236 35.03 -20.78 -3.78
N SER A 237 34.91 -19.85 -2.83
CA SER A 237 36.00 -19.53 -1.91
C SER A 237 35.82 -20.14 -0.52
N SER A 238 34.57 -20.39 -0.10
CA SER A 238 34.23 -20.49 1.32
C SER A 238 33.02 -21.38 1.59
N LEU A 239 32.86 -22.46 0.84
CA LEU A 239 31.72 -23.38 0.98
C LEU A 239 31.71 -23.99 2.40
N GLY A 240 30.57 -23.92 3.09
CA GLY A 240 30.43 -24.38 4.47
C GLY A 240 30.88 -23.40 5.55
N ASN A 241 31.43 -22.23 5.20
CA ASN A 241 31.79 -21.21 6.20
C ASN A 241 30.56 -20.50 6.77
N ALA A 242 30.47 -20.41 8.09
CA ALA A 242 29.32 -19.85 8.80
C ALA A 242 29.11 -18.33 8.58
N SER A 243 30.16 -17.59 8.22
CA SER A 243 30.09 -16.15 7.89
C SER A 243 29.51 -15.92 6.49
N GLU A 244 29.86 -16.76 5.51
CA GLU A 244 29.30 -16.68 4.15
C GLU A 244 27.87 -17.22 4.13
N ALA A 245 27.58 -18.27 4.89
CA ALA A 245 26.22 -18.79 5.07
C ALA A 245 25.26 -17.68 5.51
N LEU A 246 25.74 -16.84 6.44
CA LEU A 246 25.01 -15.68 6.95
C LEU A 246 24.76 -14.63 5.86
N ALA A 247 25.81 -14.22 5.15
CA ALA A 247 25.68 -13.24 4.06
C ALA A 247 24.72 -13.76 2.97
N LEU A 248 24.78 -15.06 2.68
CA LEU A 248 23.92 -15.73 1.71
C LEU A 248 22.46 -15.80 2.19
N SER A 249 22.19 -16.22 3.43
CA SER A 249 20.83 -16.33 3.97
C SER A 249 20.18 -14.96 4.14
N SER A 250 20.91 -14.01 4.75
CA SER A 250 20.43 -12.65 4.99
C SER A 250 20.20 -11.92 3.68
N GLY A 251 21.15 -11.99 2.74
CA GLY A 251 20.98 -11.43 1.39
C GLY A 251 19.79 -12.01 0.64
N SER A 252 19.59 -13.34 0.73
CA SER A 252 18.45 -14.03 0.13
C SER A 252 17.10 -13.57 0.69
N LEU A 253 17.04 -13.17 1.96
CA LEU A 253 15.83 -12.66 2.59
C LEU A 253 15.39 -11.30 2.04
N TRP A 254 16.30 -10.48 1.52
CA TRP A 254 15.97 -9.15 0.98
C TRP A 254 15.63 -9.15 -0.52
N VAL A 255 15.83 -10.27 -1.22
CA VAL A 255 15.60 -10.41 -2.67
C VAL A 255 14.18 -10.04 -3.10
N TRP A 256 13.19 -10.13 -2.21
CA TRP A 256 11.79 -9.76 -2.50
C TRP A 256 11.64 -8.28 -2.90
N LEU A 257 12.56 -7.41 -2.50
CA LEU A 257 12.54 -6.00 -2.90
C LEU A 257 12.55 -5.85 -4.42
N VAL A 258 13.28 -6.70 -5.15
CA VAL A 258 13.40 -6.61 -6.62
C VAL A 258 12.04 -6.75 -7.32
N PRO A 259 11.29 -7.86 -7.18
CA PRO A 259 9.99 -8.00 -7.83
C PRO A 259 8.97 -6.96 -7.35
N ILE A 260 9.00 -6.53 -6.09
CA ILE A 260 8.05 -5.54 -5.57
C ILE A 260 8.33 -4.14 -6.13
N ILE A 261 9.58 -3.70 -6.14
CA ILE A 261 9.98 -2.42 -6.75
C ILE A 261 9.65 -2.45 -8.25
N TYR A 262 10.02 -3.53 -8.94
CA TYR A 262 9.68 -3.71 -10.35
C TYR A 262 8.18 -3.65 -10.62
N GLY A 263 7.36 -4.32 -9.79
CA GLY A 263 5.91 -4.30 -9.91
C GLY A 263 5.32 -2.90 -9.75
N TRP A 264 5.76 -2.13 -8.75
CA TRP A 264 5.30 -0.75 -8.56
C TRP A 264 5.68 0.18 -9.72
N ILE A 265 6.86 0.00 -10.30
CA ILE A 265 7.27 0.71 -11.52
C ILE A 265 6.38 0.31 -12.70
N ALA A 266 6.09 -0.98 -12.86
CA ALA A 266 5.28 -1.49 -13.96
C ALA A 266 3.83 -1.00 -13.90
N VAL A 267 3.25 -0.93 -12.71
CA VAL A 267 1.91 -0.38 -12.44
C VAL A 267 1.87 1.13 -12.67
N GLY A 268 2.91 1.84 -12.23
CA GLY A 268 2.95 3.30 -12.17
C GLY A 268 2.54 3.81 -10.79
N THR A 269 3.40 4.63 -10.18
CA THR A 269 3.06 5.49 -9.05
C THR A 269 3.23 6.94 -9.47
N GLN A 270 2.67 7.86 -8.69
CA GLN A 270 2.91 9.28 -8.94
C GLN A 270 4.34 9.65 -8.50
N ARG A 271 4.84 10.82 -8.87
CA ARG A 271 6.17 11.27 -8.45
C ARG A 271 6.12 11.97 -7.09
N GLU A 272 5.02 12.66 -6.84
CA GLU A 272 4.81 13.51 -5.67
C GLU A 272 3.38 13.33 -5.14
N HIS A 273 3.22 13.46 -3.82
CA HIS A 273 1.91 13.41 -3.17
C HIS A 273 0.98 14.53 -3.70
N GLY A 274 -0.33 14.33 -3.57
CA GLY A 274 -1.34 15.33 -3.93
C GLY A 274 -1.32 15.78 -5.39
N THR A 275 -0.55 15.15 -6.28
CA THR A 275 -0.39 15.61 -7.65
C THR A 275 -1.65 15.40 -8.48
N ILE A 276 -2.32 14.27 -8.28
CA ILE A 276 -3.64 14.00 -8.88
C ILE A 276 -4.67 14.99 -8.33
N THR A 277 -4.67 15.25 -7.03
CA THR A 277 -5.56 16.25 -6.40
C THR A 277 -5.34 17.64 -6.96
N ARG A 278 -4.08 18.06 -7.12
CA ARG A 278 -3.70 19.35 -7.73
C ARG A 278 -4.15 19.42 -9.18
N ALA A 279 -3.91 18.36 -9.96
CA ALA A 279 -4.34 18.27 -11.37
C ALA A 279 -5.86 18.37 -11.50
N LEU A 280 -6.59 17.61 -10.68
CA LEU A 280 -8.05 17.65 -10.64
C LEU A 280 -8.55 19.07 -10.30
N LYS A 281 -8.00 19.70 -9.26
CA LYS A 281 -8.39 21.06 -8.85
C LYS A 281 -8.09 22.09 -9.93
N ARG A 282 -6.90 22.05 -10.53
CA ARG A 282 -6.44 22.99 -11.56
C ARG A 282 -7.25 22.86 -12.85
N ASP A 283 -7.46 21.64 -13.31
CA ASP A 283 -8.12 21.41 -14.60
C ASP A 283 -9.64 21.64 -14.47
N MET A 284 -10.22 21.44 -13.27
CA MET A 284 -11.59 21.84 -12.94
C MET A 284 -11.77 23.37 -12.94
N THR A 285 -10.81 24.15 -12.39
CA THR A 285 -10.90 25.62 -12.42
C THR A 285 -10.93 26.19 -13.85
N ASN A 286 -10.28 25.52 -14.81
CA ASN A 286 -10.30 25.94 -16.21
C ASN A 286 -11.67 25.76 -16.88
N ILE A 287 -12.49 24.78 -16.44
CA ILE A 287 -13.88 24.66 -16.90
C ILE A 287 -14.72 25.82 -16.36
N VAL A 288 -14.53 26.16 -15.08
CA VAL A 288 -15.31 27.19 -14.37
C VAL A 288 -15.08 28.59 -14.94
N ASP A 289 -13.84 28.93 -15.30
CA ASP A 289 -13.50 30.28 -15.77
C ASP A 289 -13.89 30.55 -17.24
N GLY A 290 -14.37 29.56 -17.98
CA GLY A 290 -14.88 29.71 -19.35
C GLY A 290 -13.89 30.30 -20.35
N ARG A 291 -12.58 30.30 -20.06
CA ARG A 291 -11.57 30.82 -20.98
C ARG A 291 -11.52 29.92 -22.22
N PRO A 292 -11.73 30.46 -23.44
CA PRO A 292 -11.41 29.74 -24.66
C PRO A 292 -9.93 29.37 -24.61
N SER A 293 -9.63 28.16 -25.04
CA SER A 293 -8.28 27.61 -25.19
C SER A 293 -7.44 28.51 -26.11
N SER A 294 -6.77 29.52 -25.56
CA SER A 294 -5.68 30.19 -26.26
C SER A 294 -4.49 29.24 -26.26
N GLN A 295 -4.20 28.68 -27.43
CA GLN A 295 -2.87 28.15 -27.74
C GLN A 295 -1.83 29.21 -27.32
N GLY A 296 -0.99 28.88 -26.34
CA GLY A 296 0.09 29.75 -25.88
C GLY A 296 -0.18 30.50 -24.57
N SER A 297 -0.25 29.77 -23.45
CA SER A 297 0.17 30.31 -22.15
C SER A 297 1.47 29.59 -21.75
N PRO A 298 2.46 30.26 -21.13
CA PRO A 298 3.74 29.64 -20.84
C PRO A 298 3.52 28.48 -19.86
N ASP A 299 3.88 27.30 -20.32
CA ASP A 299 3.94 26.08 -19.54
C ASP A 299 4.89 26.29 -18.32
N PRO A 300 4.38 26.33 -17.07
CA PRO A 300 5.23 26.54 -15.89
C PRO A 300 6.18 25.36 -15.65
N PHE A 301 5.93 24.21 -16.30
CA PHE A 301 6.82 23.04 -16.25
C PHE A 301 7.91 23.05 -17.33
N ARG A 302 7.91 24.03 -18.25
CA ARG A 302 8.94 24.13 -19.30
C ARG A 302 10.26 24.75 -18.80
N ASN A 303 10.27 25.35 -17.61
CA ASN A 303 11.47 25.98 -17.04
C ASN A 303 12.36 25.05 -16.20
N THR A 304 12.07 23.76 -16.12
CA THR A 304 13.03 22.75 -15.60
C THR A 304 13.68 21.95 -16.73
N ARG A 305 14.00 22.63 -17.84
CA ARG A 305 14.89 22.08 -18.86
C ARG A 305 16.31 22.05 -18.27
N ILE A 306 16.68 20.90 -17.70
CA ILE A 306 18.05 20.53 -17.35
C ILE A 306 18.94 20.90 -18.53
N ARG A 307 19.79 21.90 -18.31
CA ARG A 307 20.82 22.34 -19.25
C ARG A 307 21.81 21.18 -19.37
N ARG A 308 21.70 20.42 -20.44
CA ARG A 308 22.70 19.43 -20.84
C ARG A 308 23.94 20.22 -21.26
N GLY A 309 24.96 20.26 -20.41
CA GLY A 309 26.25 20.87 -20.72
C GLY A 309 27.17 20.96 -19.50
N THR A 310 28.36 20.35 -19.66
CA THR A 310 29.62 20.52 -18.92
C THR A 310 29.75 19.95 -17.50
N VAL A 311 30.38 18.78 -17.46
CA VAL A 311 31.38 18.31 -16.49
C VAL A 311 32.22 19.48 -15.93
N THR A 312 32.26 19.63 -14.60
CA THR A 312 33.45 19.70 -13.72
C THR A 312 33.07 20.30 -12.35
N ASP A 313 33.66 19.69 -11.32
CA ASP A 313 33.93 20.20 -9.98
C ASP A 313 32.81 20.27 -8.93
N GLY A 314 33.16 19.71 -7.78
CA GLY A 314 32.31 19.58 -6.60
C GLY A 314 32.35 20.79 -5.68
N PHE A 315 32.00 20.49 -4.43
CA PHE A 315 31.97 21.28 -3.21
C PHE A 315 30.59 21.68 -2.65
N VAL A 316 30.60 21.63 -1.33
CA VAL A 316 29.56 21.68 -0.30
C VAL A 316 29.14 23.13 -0.03
N ASP A 317 27.84 23.37 0.24
CA ASP A 317 27.32 24.10 1.42
C ASP A 317 25.87 24.59 1.26
N ALA A 318 25.14 24.60 2.37
CA ALA A 318 23.80 25.20 2.55
C ALA A 318 23.91 26.74 2.80
N PRO A 319 22.86 27.44 3.26
CA PRO A 319 21.59 27.77 2.60
C PRO A 319 21.46 29.31 2.40
N ALA A 320 20.62 29.78 1.46
CA ALA A 320 20.34 31.20 1.30
C ALA A 320 18.84 31.55 1.25
N GLN A 321 18.42 32.18 2.35
CA GLN A 321 17.67 33.43 2.46
C GLN A 321 16.19 33.50 2.03
N LEU A 322 15.39 33.56 3.10
CA LEU A 322 14.04 34.10 3.26
C LEU A 322 13.97 35.57 2.79
N LEU A 323 13.01 35.92 1.92
CA LEU A 323 12.59 37.30 1.66
C LEU A 323 11.17 37.47 2.17
N THR A 324 11.06 38.13 3.33
CA THR A 324 9.82 38.67 3.91
C THR A 324 9.62 40.11 3.44
N VAL A 325 8.39 40.47 3.08
CA VAL A 325 7.95 41.87 2.92
C VAL A 325 6.64 42.04 3.68
N GLU A 326 6.67 42.95 4.65
CA GLU A 326 5.51 43.48 5.39
C GLU A 326 5.04 44.84 4.82
N PRO A 327 3.81 45.29 5.15
CA PRO A 327 3.12 46.40 4.48
C PRO A 327 3.27 47.76 5.19
N GLY A 328 3.11 48.86 4.44
CA GLY A 328 3.11 50.23 4.96
C GLY A 328 2.07 51.13 4.28
N ASN A 329 1.45 51.99 5.09
CA ASN A 329 0.25 52.82 4.86
C ASN A 329 0.40 54.01 3.88
N GLU A 330 -0.74 54.37 3.26
CA GLU A 330 -1.34 55.65 2.76
C GLU A 330 -0.61 57.04 2.85
N PRO A 331 -1.15 58.16 2.27
CA PRO A 331 -2.06 58.39 1.11
C PRO A 331 -1.66 59.61 0.20
N GLY A 332 -2.38 59.84 -0.92
CA GLY A 332 -2.62 61.22 -1.39
C GLY A 332 -2.61 61.54 -2.91
N GLN A 333 -3.71 62.16 -3.35
CA GLN A 333 -3.85 63.26 -4.32
C GLN A 333 -4.30 63.03 -5.78
N ILE A 334 -5.12 64.01 -6.17
CA ILE A 334 -6.07 64.19 -7.26
C ILE A 334 -5.38 64.90 -8.43
N HIS A 335 -5.75 64.58 -9.68
CA HIS A 335 -5.79 65.59 -10.74
C HIS A 335 -6.88 65.30 -11.80
N ASP A 336 -7.63 66.35 -12.06
CA ASP A 336 -8.79 66.53 -12.92
C ASP A 336 -8.37 66.86 -14.37
N GLY A 337 -9.21 66.56 -15.37
CA GLY A 337 -8.88 66.88 -16.77
C GLY A 337 -9.92 66.43 -17.81
N THR A 338 -10.95 67.26 -17.95
CA THR A 338 -12.11 67.26 -18.87
C THR A 338 -11.81 67.12 -20.38
N ASN A 339 -12.72 66.47 -21.13
CA ASN A 339 -13.42 67.04 -22.31
C ASN A 339 -14.54 66.12 -22.86
N ALA A 340 -15.76 66.68 -22.97
CA ALA A 340 -16.97 66.12 -23.60
C ALA A 340 -16.99 66.46 -25.12
N THR A 341 -17.77 65.91 -26.08
CA THR A 341 -19.23 65.58 -26.24
C THR A 341 -19.43 64.94 -27.68
N PRO A 342 -20.63 64.63 -28.26
CA PRO A 342 -21.70 63.64 -27.92
C PRO A 342 -22.31 62.82 -29.13
N ARG A 343 -23.33 61.97 -28.86
CA ARG A 343 -24.29 61.20 -29.74
C ARG A 343 -23.86 59.76 -30.14
N GLN A 344 -24.65 58.67 -30.08
CA GLN A 344 -26.10 58.36 -29.98
C GLN A 344 -26.31 56.94 -29.35
N PRO A 345 -27.54 56.52 -28.95
CA PRO A 345 -27.78 55.40 -28.02
C PRO A 345 -28.14 54.06 -28.68
N ARG A 346 -27.67 52.93 -28.11
CA ARG A 346 -28.23 51.56 -28.27
C ARG A 346 -27.61 50.56 -27.27
N PRO A 347 -28.22 49.40 -26.99
CA PRO A 347 -29.24 49.19 -25.96
C PRO A 347 -28.73 48.39 -24.73
N GLN A 348 -29.37 48.66 -23.59
CA GLN A 348 -29.47 47.89 -22.33
C GLN A 348 -28.42 46.79 -22.06
N LEU A 349 -27.36 47.18 -21.35
CA LEU A 349 -26.32 46.36 -20.71
C LEU A 349 -26.79 45.73 -19.37
N GLY A 350 -28.09 45.45 -19.21
CA GLY A 350 -28.68 44.98 -17.95
C GLY A 350 -28.67 43.46 -17.79
N SER A 351 -28.90 42.72 -18.87
CA SER A 351 -29.05 41.26 -18.82
C SER A 351 -27.72 40.51 -18.76
N THR A 352 -26.67 41.01 -19.41
CA THR A 352 -25.38 40.33 -19.48
C THR A 352 -24.61 40.38 -18.16
N VAL A 353 -24.75 41.46 -17.39
CA VAL A 353 -24.11 41.63 -16.08
C VAL A 353 -24.84 40.83 -14.99
N GLN A 354 -26.17 40.76 -15.05
CA GLN A 354 -26.96 39.87 -14.17
C GLN A 354 -26.70 38.40 -14.47
N ILE A 355 -26.64 38.00 -15.75
CA ILE A 355 -26.30 36.61 -16.12
C ILE A 355 -24.86 36.28 -15.74
N ALA A 356 -23.92 37.22 -15.83
CA ALA A 356 -22.52 37.02 -15.39
C ALA A 356 -22.39 36.95 -13.86
N ALA A 357 -23.17 37.74 -13.11
CA ALA A 357 -23.20 37.74 -11.66
C ALA A 357 -23.93 36.51 -11.08
N GLU A 358 -25.02 36.07 -11.71
CA GLU A 358 -25.70 34.81 -11.39
C GLU A 358 -24.84 33.60 -11.76
N ARG A 359 -24.13 33.64 -12.91
CA ARG A 359 -23.07 32.67 -13.22
C ARG A 359 -22.01 32.67 -12.14
N GLN A 360 -21.44 33.81 -11.76
CA GLN A 360 -20.42 33.87 -10.71
C GLN A 360 -20.93 33.35 -9.36
N LYS A 361 -22.21 33.55 -9.00
CA LYS A 361 -22.82 32.96 -7.81
C LYS A 361 -23.00 31.45 -7.93
N ALA A 362 -23.55 30.96 -9.04
CA ALA A 362 -23.69 29.52 -9.30
C ALA A 362 -22.32 28.82 -9.38
N PHE A 363 -21.31 29.51 -9.91
CA PHE A 363 -19.93 29.05 -9.98
C PHE A 363 -19.20 29.10 -8.64
N LYS A 364 -19.50 30.07 -7.77
CA LYS A 364 -18.98 30.08 -6.40
C LYS A 364 -19.57 28.92 -5.57
N VAL A 365 -20.82 28.57 -5.83
CA VAL A 365 -21.49 27.38 -5.23
C VAL A 365 -20.90 26.08 -5.79
N ALA A 366 -20.62 25.99 -7.11
CA ALA A 366 -19.91 24.84 -7.70
C ALA A 366 -18.43 24.74 -7.27
N HIS A 367 -17.78 25.88 -7.03
CA HIS A 367 -16.42 26.00 -6.48
C HIS A 367 -16.35 25.50 -5.02
N GLU A 368 -17.44 25.65 -4.26
CA GLU A 368 -17.60 25.12 -2.90
C GLU A 368 -18.02 23.62 -2.89
N ARG A 369 -18.61 23.10 -3.98
CA ARG A 369 -19.16 21.72 -4.10
C ARG A 369 -18.28 20.76 -4.91
N LYS A 370 -17.18 20.40 -4.24
CA LYS A 370 -16.40 19.15 -4.24
C LYS A 370 -16.94 17.90 -5.01
N LEU A 371 -16.68 17.79 -6.32
CA LEU A 371 -17.02 16.61 -7.15
C LEU A 371 -16.21 15.32 -6.87
N MET A 372 -14.95 15.46 -6.44
CA MET A 372 -14.11 14.34 -5.99
C MET A 372 -13.14 14.87 -4.93
N GLN A 373 -13.42 14.57 -3.67
CA GLN A 373 -12.54 14.96 -2.56
C GLN A 373 -11.59 13.83 -2.19
N PRO A 374 -10.29 14.13 -2.03
CA PRO A 374 -9.41 13.31 -1.20
C PRO A 374 -9.99 13.24 0.22
N LEU A 375 -10.02 12.04 0.81
CA LEU A 375 -10.41 11.82 2.22
C LEU A 375 -9.52 12.55 3.27
N THR A 376 -8.49 13.29 2.85
CA THR A 376 -7.41 13.81 3.72
C THR A 376 -7.69 15.14 4.44
N ARG A 377 -8.87 15.76 4.36
CA ARG A 377 -9.08 17.07 5.02
C ARG A 377 -9.68 16.97 6.43
N SER A 378 -8.81 17.11 7.43
CA SER A 378 -9.15 17.53 8.80
C SER A 378 -9.68 18.98 8.83
N PRO A 379 -10.55 19.37 9.78
CA PRO A 379 -11.38 20.56 9.71
C PRO A 379 -10.70 21.78 10.33
N SER A 380 -10.05 22.60 9.53
CA SER A 380 -9.76 23.99 9.91
C SER A 380 -9.42 24.85 8.69
N ALA A 381 -9.90 26.09 8.74
CA ALA A 381 -9.68 27.18 7.80
C ALA A 381 -10.52 27.18 6.50
N HIS A 382 -11.79 27.57 6.70
CA HIS A 382 -12.62 28.44 5.85
C HIS A 382 -13.35 27.83 4.64
N GLY A 383 -14.70 27.77 4.76
CA GLY A 383 -15.64 27.75 3.64
C GLY A 383 -16.67 26.62 3.61
N PHE A 384 -17.60 26.62 4.58
CA PHE A 384 -18.95 26.04 4.61
C PHE A 384 -19.26 24.71 3.88
N LEU A 385 -19.04 23.61 4.61
CA LEU A 385 -19.97 22.47 4.61
C LEU A 385 -21.25 22.90 5.34
N HIS A 386 -22.40 22.91 4.67
CA HIS A 386 -23.71 22.86 5.34
C HIS A 386 -24.30 21.46 5.15
N LEU A 387 -23.77 20.51 5.92
CA LEU A 387 -24.58 19.47 6.52
C LEU A 387 -24.94 20.02 7.90
N GLU A 388 -26.15 20.53 8.11
CA GLU A 388 -26.75 20.59 9.45
C GLU A 388 -28.28 20.74 9.27
N PRO A 389 -29.08 20.06 10.12
CA PRO A 389 -29.13 20.40 11.53
C PRO A 389 -28.48 19.32 12.41
N SER A 390 -27.31 19.62 12.97
CA SER A 390 -26.97 19.12 14.29
C SER A 390 -27.46 20.18 15.28
N SER A 391 -28.60 19.91 15.87
CA SER A 391 -28.88 20.37 17.22
C SER A 391 -28.86 19.21 18.21
N ASN A 392 -28.28 18.05 17.84
CA ASN A 392 -27.95 16.95 18.77
C ASN A 392 -26.93 15.93 18.18
N GLY A 393 -25.62 16.19 18.40
CA GLY A 393 -24.74 15.20 19.04
C GLY A 393 -24.34 13.87 18.36
N PHE A 394 -24.32 13.70 17.04
CA PHE A 394 -23.74 12.49 16.40
C PHE A 394 -22.49 12.79 15.55
N ASN A 395 -21.44 13.27 16.21
CA ASN A 395 -20.12 13.45 15.63
C ASN A 395 -19.35 12.12 15.69
N ILE A 396 -19.61 11.14 14.81
CA ILE A 396 -19.08 9.76 15.02
C ILE A 396 -18.44 9.10 13.80
N THR A 397 -17.14 9.37 13.62
CA THR A 397 -16.23 8.47 12.88
C THR A 397 -15.01 8.03 13.69
N ASN A 398 -14.94 8.37 14.98
CA ASN A 398 -13.81 8.02 15.84
C ASN A 398 -14.21 6.97 16.88
N CYS A 399 -13.31 6.03 17.17
CA CYS A 399 -13.41 5.06 18.24
C CYS A 399 -12.05 5.01 18.95
N LEU A 400 -12.03 5.07 20.28
CA LEU A 400 -10.80 5.21 21.09
C LEU A 400 -9.93 6.43 20.68
N GLY A 401 -10.53 7.51 20.19
CA GLY A 401 -9.81 8.68 19.68
C GLY A 401 -9.21 8.51 18.27
N PHE A 402 -9.33 7.33 17.65
CA PHE A 402 -8.84 7.06 16.30
C PHE A 402 -9.97 7.00 15.28
N SER A 403 -9.72 7.50 14.06
CA SER A 403 -10.70 7.40 12.98
C SER A 403 -10.92 5.95 12.55
N VAL A 404 -12.18 5.53 12.38
CA VAL A 404 -12.60 4.19 11.98
C VAL A 404 -12.18 3.88 10.54
N ALA A 405 -12.36 4.83 9.60
CA ALA A 405 -11.84 4.71 8.23
C ALA A 405 -10.31 4.62 8.20
N GLY A 406 -9.63 5.34 9.11
CA GLY A 406 -8.21 5.16 9.39
C GLY A 406 -7.32 5.27 8.15
N ASP A 407 -6.69 4.16 7.79
CA ASP A 407 -5.71 4.04 6.71
C ASP A 407 -6.34 4.17 5.31
N GLU A 408 -7.66 4.00 5.19
CA GLU A 408 -8.40 4.28 3.94
C GLU A 408 -8.24 5.75 3.50
N LYS A 409 -8.09 6.66 4.47
CA LYS A 409 -7.95 8.10 4.21
C LYS A 409 -6.56 8.49 3.72
N GLN A 410 -5.57 7.62 3.86
CA GLN A 410 -4.19 7.94 3.60
C GLN A 410 -3.87 7.79 2.11
N GLU A 411 -3.14 8.76 1.56
CA GLU A 411 -2.64 8.70 0.19
C GLU A 411 -1.42 7.78 0.11
N GLY A 412 -1.23 7.16 -1.06
CA GLY A 412 -0.01 6.43 -1.39
C GLY A 412 -0.16 4.91 -1.44
N PRO A 413 0.80 4.20 -2.04
CA PRO A 413 0.57 2.83 -2.52
C PRO A 413 0.53 1.77 -1.41
N ALA A 414 1.24 1.99 -0.30
CA ALA A 414 1.20 1.09 0.84
C ALA A 414 -0.19 1.02 1.50
N PHE A 415 -1.05 2.02 1.30
CA PHE A 415 -2.40 2.08 1.86
C PHE A 415 -3.50 1.59 0.91
N ASN A 416 -3.18 1.14 -0.32
CA ASN A 416 -4.21 0.64 -1.25
C ASN A 416 -4.98 -0.57 -0.70
N TYR A 417 -4.35 -1.38 0.17
CA TYR A 417 -5.02 -2.51 0.83
C TYR A 417 -6.31 -2.09 1.58
N ALA A 418 -6.38 -0.85 2.09
CA ALA A 418 -7.53 -0.36 2.84
C ALA A 418 -8.67 0.17 1.95
N ARG A 419 -8.41 0.40 0.65
CA ARG A 419 -9.33 1.08 -0.28
C ARG A 419 -9.97 0.16 -1.31
N VAL A 420 -9.76 -1.15 -1.19
CA VAL A 420 -10.23 -2.15 -2.17
C VAL A 420 -11.73 -2.02 -2.45
N PHE A 421 -12.54 -1.76 -1.42
CA PHE A 421 -14.00 -1.62 -1.54
C PHE A 421 -14.42 -0.28 -2.15
N THR A 422 -13.93 0.84 -1.61
CA THR A 422 -14.38 2.18 -2.01
C THR A 422 -13.87 2.56 -3.39
N TRP A 423 -12.63 2.18 -3.72
CA TRP A 423 -12.13 2.35 -5.08
C TRP A 423 -12.93 1.53 -6.10
N TRP A 424 -13.25 0.26 -5.80
CA TRP A 424 -14.04 -0.58 -6.71
C TRP A 424 -15.42 0.03 -6.96
N ASN A 425 -16.07 0.55 -5.92
CA ASN A 425 -17.37 1.21 -6.05
C ASN A 425 -17.30 2.45 -6.96
N VAL A 426 -16.30 3.31 -6.76
CA VAL A 426 -16.07 4.47 -7.64
C VAL A 426 -15.88 4.05 -9.10
N ALA A 427 -15.03 3.06 -9.35
CA ALA A 427 -14.76 2.56 -10.69
C ALA A 427 -16.00 1.93 -11.34
N ASN A 428 -16.74 1.11 -10.59
CA ASN A 428 -17.94 0.43 -11.07
C ASN A 428 -19.07 1.42 -11.38
N ARG A 429 -19.29 2.44 -10.55
CA ARG A 429 -20.32 3.47 -10.79
C ARG A 429 -20.02 4.34 -12.00
N LEU A 430 -18.76 4.74 -12.19
CA LEU A 430 -18.34 5.46 -13.38
C LEU A 430 -18.51 4.61 -14.65
N HIS A 431 -18.13 3.33 -14.58
CA HIS A 431 -18.32 2.41 -15.70
C HIS A 431 -19.81 2.23 -16.07
N GLN A 432 -20.68 1.97 -15.08
CA GLN A 432 -22.12 1.81 -15.30
C GLN A 432 -22.76 3.07 -15.90
N ALA A 433 -22.36 4.26 -15.43
CA ALA A 433 -22.86 5.52 -15.97
C ALA A 433 -22.41 5.73 -17.42
N LEU A 434 -21.16 5.40 -17.75
CA LEU A 434 -20.64 5.46 -19.13
C LEU A 434 -21.32 4.44 -20.04
N GLU A 435 -21.53 3.21 -19.57
CA GLU A 435 -22.19 2.15 -20.32
C GLU A 435 -23.65 2.50 -20.63
N THR A 436 -24.40 2.97 -19.64
CA THR A 436 -25.78 3.41 -19.82
C THR A 436 -25.87 4.58 -20.81
N THR A 437 -24.94 5.54 -20.70
CA THR A 437 -24.86 6.69 -21.61
C THR A 437 -24.56 6.25 -23.03
N ASP A 438 -23.59 5.35 -23.21
CA ASP A 438 -23.20 4.81 -24.52
C ASP A 438 -24.36 4.02 -25.17
N GLU A 439 -25.08 3.20 -24.41
CA GLU A 439 -26.27 2.49 -24.91
C GLU A 439 -27.37 3.45 -25.39
N ASN A 440 -27.66 4.49 -24.61
CA ASN A 440 -28.66 5.49 -24.97
C ASN A 440 -28.26 6.28 -26.23
N LEU A 441 -26.97 6.61 -26.38
CA LEU A 441 -26.44 7.26 -27.57
C LEU A 441 -26.51 6.35 -28.80
N ASN A 442 -26.15 5.07 -28.66
CA ASN A 442 -26.22 4.09 -29.75
C ASN A 442 -27.66 3.84 -30.21
N ARG A 443 -28.62 3.88 -29.29
CA ARG A 443 -30.06 3.79 -29.60
C ARG A 443 -30.65 5.11 -30.11
N ARG A 444 -29.85 6.18 -30.21
CA ARG A 444 -30.28 7.54 -30.58
C ARG A 444 -31.43 8.06 -29.72
N LEU A 445 -31.38 7.82 -28.41
CA LEU A 445 -32.36 8.36 -27.47
C LEU A 445 -32.03 9.83 -27.15
N GLY A 446 -33.08 10.67 -27.09
CA GLY A 446 -33.01 12.03 -26.56
C GLY A 446 -33.02 12.06 -25.02
N LEU A 447 -32.95 13.26 -24.42
CA LEU A 447 -33.02 13.43 -22.96
C LEU A 447 -34.34 12.95 -22.34
N ASP A 448 -35.41 12.88 -23.14
CA ASP A 448 -36.71 12.31 -22.77
C ASP A 448 -36.75 10.78 -22.88
N LEU A 449 -35.62 10.14 -23.21
CA LEU A 449 -35.46 8.72 -23.47
C LEU A 449 -36.32 8.19 -24.62
N LYS A 450 -36.72 9.06 -25.55
CA LYS A 450 -37.43 8.66 -26.78
C LYS A 450 -36.47 8.60 -27.96
N PRO A 451 -36.72 7.70 -28.93
CA PRO A 451 -35.89 7.58 -30.12
C PRO A 451 -36.02 8.83 -31.00
N VAL A 452 -34.88 9.41 -31.37
CA VAL A 452 -34.83 10.54 -32.31
C VAL A 452 -34.91 10.01 -33.75
N PRO A 453 -35.85 10.51 -34.59
CA PRO A 453 -36.00 10.08 -35.98
C PRO A 453 -34.70 10.20 -36.78
N ARG A 454 -34.45 9.27 -37.70
CA ARG A 454 -33.19 9.21 -38.48
C ARG A 454 -32.95 10.43 -39.36
N ASP A 455 -34.02 11.14 -39.70
CA ASP A 455 -34.04 12.27 -40.61
C ASP A 455 -33.51 13.55 -39.93
N GLN A 456 -33.47 13.57 -38.59
CA GLN A 456 -32.88 14.65 -37.81
C GLN A 456 -31.40 14.40 -37.53
N LYS A 457 -30.57 15.44 -37.66
CA LYS A 457 -29.14 15.39 -37.29
C LYS A 457 -29.02 15.23 -35.76
N PHE A 458 -28.89 13.98 -35.29
CA PHE A 458 -28.53 13.69 -33.90
C PHE A 458 -27.11 14.19 -33.64
N LYS A 459 -26.98 15.27 -32.89
CA LYS A 459 -25.70 15.78 -32.40
C LYS A 459 -25.68 15.62 -30.89
N GLN A 460 -24.62 15.01 -30.37
CA GLN A 460 -24.42 14.87 -28.92
C GLN A 460 -24.44 16.23 -28.20
N ARG A 461 -24.05 17.31 -28.88
CA ARG A 461 -24.13 18.69 -28.38
C ARG A 461 -25.57 19.17 -28.10
N SER A 462 -26.58 18.49 -28.63
CA SER A 462 -28.00 18.76 -28.37
C SER A 462 -28.50 18.12 -27.06
N LEU A 463 -27.68 17.36 -26.34
CA LEU A 463 -28.00 16.75 -25.03
C LEU A 463 -27.73 17.71 -23.84
N ALA A 464 -27.67 19.01 -24.09
CA ALA A 464 -27.67 20.01 -23.02
C ALA A 464 -29.11 20.22 -22.53
N GLY A 465 -29.36 20.01 -21.24
CA GLY A 465 -30.69 20.14 -20.66
C GLY A 465 -30.64 20.28 -19.15
N ASP A 466 -31.80 20.12 -18.51
CA ASP A 466 -31.89 20.18 -17.05
C ASP A 466 -31.04 19.08 -16.40
N VAL A 467 -30.37 19.45 -15.32
CA VAL A 467 -29.40 18.64 -14.56
C VAL A 467 -29.94 17.25 -14.24
N LEU A 468 -31.21 17.19 -13.85
CA LEU A 468 -31.88 15.99 -13.40
C LEU A 468 -32.23 15.07 -14.58
N THR A 469 -32.62 15.65 -15.71
CA THR A 469 -32.87 14.90 -16.96
C THR A 469 -31.59 14.32 -17.55
N VAL A 470 -30.48 15.06 -17.48
CA VAL A 470 -29.15 14.60 -17.90
C VAL A 470 -28.64 13.48 -16.98
N SER A 471 -28.85 13.63 -15.67
CA SER A 471 -28.52 12.59 -14.69
C SER A 471 -29.29 11.30 -14.96
N ARG A 472 -30.59 11.39 -15.27
CA ARG A 472 -31.42 10.24 -15.65
C ARG A 472 -30.92 9.58 -16.94
N TYR A 473 -30.51 10.37 -17.93
CA TYR A 473 -29.96 9.84 -19.18
C TYR A 473 -28.69 9.01 -18.95
N CYS A 474 -27.86 9.39 -17.96
CA CYS A 474 -26.65 8.66 -17.61
C CYS A 474 -26.90 7.49 -16.64
N GLY A 475 -28.16 7.21 -16.26
CA GLY A 475 -28.49 6.21 -15.24
C GLY A 475 -28.17 6.63 -13.80
N LEU A 476 -27.98 7.94 -13.56
CA LEU A 476 -27.65 8.53 -12.24
C LEU A 476 -28.86 9.21 -11.58
N ALA A 477 -30.06 9.01 -12.13
CA ALA A 477 -31.33 9.44 -11.55
C ALA A 477 -32.45 8.50 -12.02
N HIS A 478 -33.50 8.36 -11.22
CA HIS A 478 -34.63 7.47 -11.49
C HIS A 478 -35.97 8.19 -11.39
N ASN A 479 -36.99 7.63 -12.02
CA ASN A 479 -38.35 8.14 -11.89
C ASN A 479 -39.00 7.58 -10.62
N THR A 480 -39.58 8.46 -9.83
CA THR A 480 -40.45 8.11 -8.71
C THR A 480 -41.85 8.67 -8.96
N THR A 481 -42.87 7.93 -8.54
CA THR A 481 -44.25 8.40 -8.52
C THR A 481 -44.62 8.71 -7.09
N ASN A 482 -44.70 10.00 -6.76
CA ASN A 482 -45.14 10.48 -5.45
C ASN A 482 -46.59 10.99 -5.55
N LEU A 483 -47.24 11.31 -4.42
CA LEU A 483 -48.61 11.86 -4.40
C LEU A 483 -48.78 13.14 -5.25
N ALA A 484 -47.69 13.87 -5.50
CA ALA A 484 -47.67 15.08 -6.32
C ALA A 484 -47.47 14.83 -7.83
N GLY A 485 -47.33 13.57 -8.26
CA GLY A 485 -47.11 13.17 -9.66
C GLY A 485 -45.75 12.52 -9.92
N PRO A 486 -45.40 12.25 -11.20
CA PRO A 486 -44.11 11.69 -11.58
C PRO A 486 -42.99 12.72 -11.38
N THR A 487 -42.05 12.41 -10.50
CA THR A 487 -40.85 13.20 -10.21
C THR A 487 -39.60 12.43 -10.58
N ILE A 488 -38.54 13.13 -10.98
CA ILE A 488 -37.22 12.51 -11.17
C ILE A 488 -36.44 12.75 -9.88
N GLU A 489 -35.77 11.74 -9.36
CA GLU A 489 -34.95 11.86 -8.16
C GLU A 489 -33.52 11.43 -8.46
N PRO A 490 -32.51 12.21 -8.02
CA PRO A 490 -31.11 11.84 -8.20
C PRO A 490 -30.81 10.54 -7.46
N GLU A 491 -30.01 9.66 -8.05
CA GLU A 491 -29.52 8.49 -7.35
C GLU A 491 -28.51 8.94 -6.29
N GLN A 492 -28.74 8.55 -5.04
CA GLN A 492 -27.77 8.76 -3.97
C GLN A 492 -26.59 7.82 -4.18
N ILE A 493 -25.42 8.38 -4.51
CA ILE A 493 -24.19 7.61 -4.68
C ILE A 493 -23.63 7.30 -3.29
N ASN A 494 -23.86 6.07 -2.82
CA ASN A 494 -23.25 5.60 -1.58
C ASN A 494 -21.74 5.47 -1.74
N GLU A 495 -20.99 5.88 -0.73
CA GLU A 495 -19.53 5.74 -0.68
C GLU A 495 -19.13 4.27 -0.50
N TYR A 496 -19.84 3.56 0.39
CA TYR A 496 -19.53 2.18 0.74
C TYR A 496 -20.50 1.22 0.04
N PRO A 497 -20.01 0.30 -0.83
CA PRO A 497 -20.86 -0.68 -1.48
C PRO A 497 -21.43 -1.69 -0.47
N ARG A 498 -22.65 -2.17 -0.72
CA ARG A 498 -23.22 -3.26 0.08
C ARG A 498 -22.57 -4.59 -0.29
N TRP A 499 -22.48 -5.52 0.66
CA TRP A 499 -21.90 -6.85 0.44
C TRP A 499 -22.54 -7.64 -0.70
N ASN A 500 -23.84 -7.43 -0.97
CA ASN A 500 -24.58 -8.08 -2.05
C ASN A 500 -24.36 -7.44 -3.43
N GLN A 501 -23.77 -6.25 -3.49
CA GLN A 501 -23.41 -5.57 -4.74
C GLN A 501 -22.04 -6.01 -5.25
N LEU A 502 -21.19 -6.56 -4.37
CA LEU A 502 -19.87 -7.05 -4.73
C LEU A 502 -20.00 -8.33 -5.57
N ASP A 503 -19.48 -8.29 -6.79
CA ASP A 503 -19.52 -9.41 -7.73
C ASP A 503 -18.52 -10.52 -7.37
N SER A 504 -18.69 -11.70 -7.95
CA SER A 504 -17.76 -12.82 -7.73
C SER A 504 -16.35 -12.48 -8.23
N ALA A 505 -16.23 -11.69 -9.29
CA ALA A 505 -14.94 -11.26 -9.84
C ALA A 505 -14.16 -10.39 -8.84
N PHE A 506 -14.82 -9.53 -8.05
CA PHE A 506 -14.20 -8.80 -6.95
C PHE A 506 -13.53 -9.72 -5.93
N TYR A 507 -14.25 -10.72 -5.43
CA TYR A 507 -13.71 -11.67 -4.47
C TYR A 507 -12.57 -12.52 -5.06
N GLN A 508 -12.68 -12.91 -6.33
CA GLN A 508 -11.60 -13.63 -7.02
C GLN A 508 -10.30 -12.81 -7.06
N ARG A 509 -10.36 -11.52 -7.43
CA ARG A 509 -9.18 -10.65 -7.42
C ARG A 509 -8.56 -10.54 -6.03
N MET A 510 -9.38 -10.40 -4.99
CA MET A 510 -8.93 -10.32 -3.61
C MET A 510 -8.20 -11.62 -3.20
N ILE A 511 -8.79 -12.79 -3.49
CA ILE A 511 -8.21 -14.10 -3.16
C ILE A 511 -6.89 -14.32 -3.90
N ILE A 512 -6.83 -14.02 -5.21
CA ILE A 512 -5.60 -14.13 -6.01
C ILE A 512 -4.50 -13.22 -5.44
N ALA A 513 -4.84 -11.99 -5.04
CA ALA A 513 -3.87 -11.08 -4.42
C ALA A 513 -3.31 -11.63 -3.10
N VAL A 514 -4.14 -12.28 -2.27
CA VAL A 514 -3.67 -12.95 -1.04
C VAL A 514 -2.72 -14.10 -1.38
N PHE A 515 -3.05 -14.94 -2.37
CA PHE A 515 -2.16 -16.03 -2.78
C PHE A 515 -0.80 -15.53 -3.28
N ILE A 516 -0.78 -14.48 -4.10
CA ILE A 516 0.46 -13.85 -4.57
C ILE A 516 1.27 -13.33 -3.37
N ALA A 517 0.63 -12.68 -2.40
CA ALA A 517 1.29 -12.16 -1.21
C ALA A 517 1.90 -13.27 -0.33
N VAL A 518 1.17 -14.37 -0.10
CA VAL A 518 1.69 -15.54 0.62
C VAL A 518 2.87 -16.16 -0.12
N TYR A 519 2.76 -16.33 -1.44
CA TYR A 519 3.78 -16.91 -2.29
C TYR A 519 5.11 -16.16 -2.20
N VAL A 520 5.08 -14.83 -2.34
CA VAL A 520 6.28 -13.99 -2.24
C VAL A 520 6.85 -14.02 -0.82
N GLN A 521 6.01 -13.80 0.20
CA GLN A 521 6.44 -13.73 1.60
C GLN A 521 7.13 -15.02 2.05
N TRP A 522 6.44 -16.15 1.94
CA TRP A 522 6.95 -17.43 2.44
C TRP A 522 7.94 -18.07 1.49
N GLY A 523 7.85 -17.83 0.17
CA GLY A 523 8.84 -18.30 -0.78
C GLY A 523 10.24 -17.77 -0.48
N ILE A 524 10.36 -16.48 -0.19
CA ILE A 524 11.67 -15.84 0.07
C ILE A 524 12.13 -16.03 1.51
N THR A 525 11.21 -15.95 2.48
CA THR A 525 11.56 -16.21 3.89
C THR A 525 12.02 -17.66 4.09
N SER A 526 11.37 -18.62 3.44
CA SER A 526 11.77 -20.04 3.53
C SER A 526 13.13 -20.31 2.89
N ALA A 527 13.51 -19.61 1.82
CA ALA A 527 14.85 -19.72 1.25
C ALA A 527 15.95 -19.36 2.28
N ALA A 528 15.78 -18.24 2.99
CA ALA A 528 16.69 -17.83 4.06
C ALA A 528 16.71 -18.81 5.24
N ILE A 529 15.53 -19.32 5.63
CA ILE A 529 15.41 -20.33 6.70
C ILE A 529 16.11 -21.63 6.30
N ILE A 530 15.90 -22.15 5.08
CA ILE A 530 16.52 -23.39 4.59
C ILE A 530 18.05 -23.30 4.68
N ILE A 531 18.62 -22.17 4.22
CA ILE A 531 20.06 -21.94 4.30
C ILE A 531 20.50 -21.95 5.77
N SER A 532 19.91 -21.12 6.63
CA SER A 532 20.38 -21.02 8.02
C SER A 532 20.12 -22.27 8.86
N TYR A 533 18.95 -22.90 8.73
CA TYR A 533 18.51 -24.04 9.55
C TYR A 533 19.27 -25.33 9.25
N LEU A 534 19.66 -25.54 7.98
CA LEU A 534 20.34 -26.77 7.54
C LEU A 534 21.86 -26.64 7.48
N THR A 535 22.41 -25.42 7.47
CA THR A 535 23.86 -25.20 7.45
C THR A 535 24.47 -25.30 8.84
N GLU A 536 23.76 -24.79 9.83
CA GLU A 536 24.16 -24.92 11.23
C GLU A 536 23.66 -26.26 11.79
N VAL A 537 23.74 -26.39 13.11
CA VAL A 537 23.10 -27.48 13.84
C VAL A 537 21.61 -27.59 13.47
N THR A 538 21.18 -28.78 13.03
CA THR A 538 19.78 -28.99 12.62
C THR A 538 18.78 -28.62 13.73
N GLY A 539 18.12 -27.47 13.59
CA GLY A 539 17.26 -26.89 14.60
C GLY A 539 17.18 -25.36 14.49
N LEU A 540 16.36 -24.74 15.34
CA LEU A 540 16.25 -23.29 15.40
C LEU A 540 17.35 -22.71 16.30
N GLY A 541 18.29 -21.98 15.70
CA GLY A 541 19.17 -21.01 16.37
C GLY A 541 18.68 -19.57 16.18
N CYS A 542 19.43 -18.57 16.67
CA CYS A 542 19.01 -17.15 16.60
C CYS A 542 18.76 -16.65 15.17
N ARG A 543 19.56 -17.12 14.19
CA ARG A 543 19.45 -16.73 12.77
C ARG A 543 18.18 -17.28 12.13
N SER A 544 18.08 -18.61 12.01
CA SER A 544 16.91 -19.29 11.45
C SER A 544 15.61 -18.96 12.21
N GLY A 545 15.70 -18.82 13.54
CA GLY A 545 14.57 -18.43 14.39
C GLY A 545 14.17 -16.97 14.18
N GLY A 546 15.13 -16.08 13.95
CA GLY A 546 14.87 -14.67 13.64
C GLY A 546 14.21 -14.46 12.28
N TYR A 547 14.61 -15.22 11.26
CA TYR A 547 13.94 -15.21 9.95
C TYR A 547 12.52 -15.79 10.03
N LEU A 548 12.33 -16.88 10.79
CA LEU A 548 11.00 -17.43 11.04
C LEU A 548 10.11 -16.43 11.78
N LEU A 549 10.63 -15.79 12.83
CA LEU A 549 9.91 -14.75 13.57
C LEU A 549 9.52 -13.60 12.65
N TYR A 550 10.44 -13.12 11.81
CA TYR A 550 10.16 -12.08 10.83
C TYR A 550 9.02 -12.46 9.87
N GLY A 551 9.03 -13.69 9.35
CA GLY A 551 7.98 -14.20 8.45
C GLY A 551 6.61 -14.32 9.12
N VAL A 552 6.57 -14.82 10.36
CA VAL A 552 5.34 -14.93 11.15
C VAL A 552 4.78 -13.56 11.49
N LEU A 553 5.61 -12.64 11.99
CA LEU A 553 5.19 -11.28 12.32
C LEU A 553 4.71 -10.53 11.06
N ALA A 554 5.40 -10.67 9.92
CA ALA A 554 4.97 -10.06 8.66
C ALA A 554 3.58 -10.56 8.22
N SER A 555 3.29 -11.85 8.42
CA SER A 555 1.98 -12.45 8.13
C SER A 555 0.89 -11.98 9.11
N LEU A 556 1.22 -11.83 10.40
CA LEU A 556 0.29 -11.29 11.41
C LEU A 556 -0.04 -9.81 11.17
N VAL A 557 0.94 -9.01 10.75
CA VAL A 557 0.73 -7.62 10.33
C VAL A 557 -0.29 -7.57 9.20
N PHE A 558 -0.08 -8.36 8.15
CA PHE A 558 -1.03 -8.45 7.04
C PHE A 558 -2.41 -8.87 7.52
N LEU A 559 -2.51 -9.94 8.32
CA LEU A 559 -3.77 -10.46 8.82
C LEU A 559 -4.56 -9.39 9.60
N PHE A 560 -3.91 -8.70 10.54
CA PHE A 560 -4.58 -7.68 11.34
C PHE A 560 -4.99 -6.46 10.53
N LEU A 561 -4.16 -5.99 9.60
CA LEU A 561 -4.51 -4.85 8.76
C LEU A 561 -5.59 -5.20 7.73
N PHE A 562 -5.56 -6.42 7.18
CA PHE A 562 -6.60 -6.93 6.30
C PHE A 562 -7.94 -7.06 7.03
N ILE A 563 -7.97 -7.66 8.22
CA ILE A 563 -9.18 -7.72 9.06
C ILE A 563 -9.66 -6.30 9.40
N SER A 564 -8.75 -5.39 9.72
CA SER A 564 -9.09 -3.99 9.97
C SER A 564 -9.81 -3.36 8.78
N SER A 565 -9.32 -3.57 7.54
CA SER A 565 -9.96 -3.02 6.34
C SER A 565 -11.41 -3.51 6.17
N ILE A 566 -11.65 -4.80 6.43
CA ILE A 566 -12.99 -5.42 6.34
C ILE A 566 -13.90 -4.86 7.45
N CYS A 567 -13.41 -4.78 8.69
CA CYS A 567 -14.17 -4.24 9.81
C CYS A 567 -14.45 -2.73 9.64
N SER A 568 -13.50 -1.96 9.12
CA SER A 568 -13.64 -0.54 8.79
C SER A 568 -14.73 -0.35 7.73
N HIS A 569 -14.68 -1.12 6.64
CA HIS A 569 -15.73 -1.09 5.62
C HIS A 569 -17.11 -1.47 6.20
N ALA A 570 -17.19 -2.55 6.99
CA ALA A 570 -18.44 -2.95 7.64
C ALA A 570 -19.01 -1.88 8.58
N ALA A 571 -18.15 -1.22 9.36
CA ALA A 571 -18.55 -0.16 10.27
C ALA A 571 -19.02 1.10 9.53
N MET A 572 -18.30 1.49 8.47
CA MET A 572 -18.64 2.67 7.69
C MET A 572 -19.90 2.48 6.84
N LEU A 573 -20.06 1.30 6.22
CA LEU A 573 -21.30 0.93 5.52
C LEU A 573 -22.51 1.01 6.46
N ARG A 574 -22.37 0.51 7.68
CA ARG A 574 -23.46 0.56 8.67
C ARG A 574 -23.76 1.99 9.12
N HIS A 575 -22.75 2.83 9.24
CA HIS A 575 -22.94 4.23 9.57
C HIS A 575 -23.69 4.97 8.46
N GLU A 576 -23.31 4.76 7.20
CA GLU A 576 -23.97 5.36 6.03
C GLU A 576 -25.44 4.94 5.93
N VAL A 577 -25.75 3.64 6.13
CA VAL A 577 -27.14 3.15 6.14
C VAL A 577 -27.97 3.81 7.26
N LEU A 578 -27.43 3.93 8.48
CA LEU A 578 -28.14 4.56 9.58
C LEU A 578 -28.40 6.06 9.35
N GLN A 579 -27.49 6.74 8.65
CA GLN A 579 -27.70 8.15 8.28
C GLN A 579 -28.83 8.29 7.26
N ILE A 580 -28.87 7.42 6.26
CA ILE A 580 -29.93 7.43 5.22
C ILE A 580 -31.29 7.13 5.85
N ASP A 581 -31.39 6.05 6.64
CA ASP A 581 -32.64 5.66 7.30
C ASP A 581 -33.17 6.78 8.22
N GLY A 582 -32.28 7.45 8.96
CA GLY A 582 -32.64 8.58 9.82
C GLY A 582 -33.13 9.81 9.05
N ILE A 583 -32.60 10.06 7.85
CA ILE A 583 -33.08 11.14 6.96
C ILE A 583 -34.46 10.79 6.41
N ASP A 584 -34.68 9.55 5.95
CA ASP A 584 -35.99 9.11 5.43
C ASP A 584 -37.09 9.22 6.50
N ASP A 585 -36.79 8.89 7.76
CA ASP A 585 -37.70 9.06 8.90
C ASP A 585 -38.03 10.53 9.18
N LEU A 586 -37.02 11.42 9.15
CA LEU A 586 -37.21 12.87 9.35
C LEU A 586 -38.08 13.51 8.27
N TYR A 587 -37.95 13.07 7.02
CA TYR A 587 -38.74 13.56 5.89
C TYR A 587 -40.05 12.79 5.67
N GLY A 588 -40.39 11.84 6.55
CA GLY A 588 -41.65 11.10 6.49
C GLY A 588 -41.80 10.21 5.25
N ARG A 589 -40.69 9.82 4.62
CA ARG A 589 -40.67 9.03 3.38
C ARG A 589 -40.84 7.54 3.70
N ARG A 590 -41.98 7.17 4.29
CA ARG A 590 -42.29 5.77 4.60
C ARG A 590 -42.66 5.04 3.29
N LYS A 591 -41.91 3.99 2.93
CA LYS A 591 -42.30 3.07 1.84
C LYS A 591 -43.71 2.52 2.13
N PRO A 592 -44.61 2.43 1.14
CA PRO A 592 -45.87 1.75 1.35
C PRO A 592 -45.57 0.28 1.65
N GLU A 593 -45.96 -0.16 2.85
CA GLU A 593 -46.05 -1.59 3.18
C GLU A 593 -46.97 -2.24 2.15
N GLN A 594 -46.43 -3.23 1.45
CA GLN A 594 -47.18 -4.08 0.55
C GLN A 594 -48.12 -4.92 1.41
N SER A 595 -49.34 -4.42 1.61
CA SER A 595 -50.43 -5.14 2.28
C SER A 595 -50.77 -6.38 1.44
N GLN A 596 -50.25 -7.54 1.84
CA GLN A 596 -50.87 -8.80 1.49
C GLN A 596 -52.03 -9.01 2.48
N SER A 597 -53.23 -8.84 1.94
CA SER A 597 -54.50 -9.22 2.54
C SER A 597 -54.50 -10.73 2.79
N ASP A 598 -54.63 -11.13 4.04
CA ASP A 598 -55.30 -12.38 4.41
C ASP A 598 -56.13 -12.14 5.67
N GLU A 599 -57.32 -12.72 5.63
CA GLU A 599 -58.49 -12.43 6.44
C GLU A 599 -58.45 -13.12 7.81
N GLN A 600 -58.98 -12.42 8.82
CA GLN A 600 -59.74 -12.95 9.97
C GLN A 600 -59.02 -13.77 11.06
N SER A 601 -58.78 -13.16 12.22
CA SER A 601 -59.52 -13.48 13.46
C SER A 601 -59.08 -12.64 14.67
N THR A 602 -60.09 -12.21 15.41
CA THR A 602 -60.13 -11.44 16.65
C THR A 602 -59.14 -11.86 17.73
N THR A 603 -58.38 -10.91 18.30
CA THR A 603 -58.30 -10.72 19.77
C THR A 603 -57.63 -9.40 20.12
N SER A 604 -58.31 -8.63 20.98
CA SER A 604 -57.78 -7.47 21.71
C SER A 604 -56.54 -7.90 22.52
N GLY A 605 -55.41 -7.24 22.31
CA GLY A 605 -54.15 -7.57 22.98
C GLY A 605 -53.16 -6.41 22.95
N ASN A 606 -53.02 -5.73 24.09
CA ASN A 606 -51.96 -4.79 24.45
C ASN A 606 -50.62 -5.05 23.75
N THR A 607 -50.23 -4.20 22.79
CA THR A 607 -48.86 -4.21 22.26
C THR A 607 -47.93 -3.49 23.25
N ASN A 608 -47.27 -4.28 24.10
CA ASN A 608 -46.17 -3.84 24.94
C ASN A 608 -45.01 -3.26 24.09
N PRO A 609 -44.46 -2.07 24.41
CA PRO A 609 -43.35 -1.44 23.67
C PRO A 609 -41.97 -2.11 23.90
N LYS A 610 -41.91 -3.36 24.37
CA LYS A 610 -40.65 -4.04 24.77
C LYS A 610 -39.90 -4.74 23.63
N ASN A 611 -40.54 -4.97 22.46
CA ASN A 611 -39.89 -5.68 21.34
C ASN A 611 -39.15 -4.74 20.36
N SER A 612 -39.45 -3.44 20.35
CA SER A 612 -38.74 -2.46 19.52
C SER A 612 -37.40 -2.02 20.14
N SER A 613 -37.30 -2.02 21.47
CA SER A 613 -36.10 -1.61 22.20
C SER A 613 -34.95 -2.63 22.10
N THR A 614 -35.26 -3.93 22.12
CA THR A 614 -34.26 -5.01 22.05
C THR A 614 -33.58 -5.10 20.67
N HIS A 615 -34.31 -4.90 19.58
CA HIS A 615 -33.74 -4.84 18.22
C HIS A 615 -32.83 -3.62 18.03
N THR A 616 -33.22 -2.47 18.58
CA THR A 616 -32.44 -1.22 18.49
C THR A 616 -31.15 -1.32 19.32
N GLN A 617 -31.22 -1.90 20.51
CA GLN A 617 -30.06 -2.11 21.39
C GLN A 617 -29.07 -3.14 20.83
N ARG A 618 -29.55 -4.25 20.25
CA ARG A 618 -28.69 -5.25 19.57
C ARG A 618 -28.03 -4.67 18.31
N ARG A 619 -28.71 -3.75 17.61
CA ARG A 619 -28.15 -3.03 16.46
C ARG A 619 -27.06 -2.03 16.89
N ALA A 620 -27.27 -1.29 17.97
CA ALA A 620 -26.26 -0.37 18.51
C ALA A 620 -25.00 -1.11 18.99
N PHE A 621 -25.15 -2.25 19.68
CA PHE A 621 -24.04 -3.04 20.19
C PHE A 621 -23.13 -3.57 19.06
N GLY A 622 -23.71 -4.16 18.01
CA GLY A 622 -22.92 -4.69 16.89
C GLY A 622 -22.14 -3.62 16.12
N HIS A 623 -22.63 -2.38 16.08
CA HIS A 623 -21.93 -1.28 15.43
C HIS A 623 -20.70 -0.82 16.23
N SER A 624 -20.82 -0.72 17.56
CA SER A 624 -19.71 -0.40 18.45
C SER A 624 -18.62 -1.47 18.41
N VAL A 625 -18.99 -2.76 18.35
CA VAL A 625 -18.03 -3.87 18.22
C VAL A 625 -17.23 -3.77 16.93
N LEU A 626 -17.88 -3.54 15.77
CA LEU A 626 -17.16 -3.42 14.49
C LEU A 626 -16.16 -2.26 14.48
N ARG A 627 -16.54 -1.11 15.03
CA ARG A 627 -15.67 0.06 15.17
C ARG A 627 -14.47 -0.23 16.06
N PHE A 628 -14.71 -0.87 17.20
CA PHE A 628 -13.66 -1.28 18.13
C PHE A 628 -12.71 -2.29 17.48
N CYS A 629 -13.23 -3.33 16.83
CA CYS A 629 -12.43 -4.31 16.10
C CYS A 629 -11.58 -3.65 15.00
N ALA A 630 -12.16 -2.74 14.22
CA ALA A 630 -11.45 -2.02 13.15
C ALA A 630 -10.26 -1.21 13.69
N VAL A 631 -10.44 -0.49 14.80
CA VAL A 631 -9.37 0.31 15.43
C VAL A 631 -8.34 -0.58 16.13
N LEU A 632 -8.78 -1.55 16.93
CA LEU A 632 -7.88 -2.41 17.70
C LEU A 632 -6.96 -3.23 16.79
N THR A 633 -7.51 -3.90 15.77
CA THR A 633 -6.72 -4.69 14.82
C THR A 633 -5.74 -3.82 14.03
N ARG A 634 -6.12 -2.59 13.67
CA ARG A 634 -5.20 -1.63 13.04
C ARG A 634 -4.06 -1.21 13.95
N LEU A 635 -4.35 -0.89 15.21
CA LEU A 635 -3.32 -0.50 16.18
C LEU A 635 -2.33 -1.65 16.42
N LEU A 636 -2.84 -2.88 16.55
CA LEU A 636 -2.00 -4.08 16.66
C LEU A 636 -1.16 -4.29 15.39
N GLY A 637 -1.77 -4.24 14.21
CA GLY A 637 -1.07 -4.38 12.93
C GLY A 637 0.02 -3.32 12.73
N ARG A 638 -0.26 -2.05 13.06
CA ARG A 638 0.70 -0.94 13.02
C ARG A 638 1.87 -1.15 13.95
N THR A 639 1.58 -1.52 15.20
CA THR A 639 2.61 -1.73 16.21
C THR A 639 3.50 -2.91 15.81
N LEU A 640 2.91 -4.02 15.36
CA LEU A 640 3.67 -5.16 14.86
C LEU A 640 4.50 -4.82 13.62
N ALA A 641 4.01 -3.96 12.72
CA ALA A 641 4.78 -3.54 11.54
C ALA A 641 6.05 -2.78 11.94
N VAL A 642 5.94 -1.86 12.90
CA VAL A 642 7.09 -1.11 13.45
C VAL A 642 8.05 -2.08 14.16
N VAL A 643 7.53 -2.94 15.04
CA VAL A 643 8.36 -3.92 15.76
C VAL A 643 9.07 -4.86 14.81
N ASN A 644 8.39 -5.37 13.76
CA ASN A 644 8.98 -6.28 12.81
C ASN A 644 10.01 -5.61 11.89
N THR A 645 9.80 -4.32 11.57
CA THR A 645 10.79 -3.49 10.85
C THR A 645 12.04 -3.28 11.69
N LEU A 646 11.88 -2.94 12.98
CA LEU A 646 13.01 -2.84 13.90
C LEU A 646 13.70 -4.19 14.08
N TRP A 647 12.95 -5.28 14.17
CA TRP A 647 13.49 -6.63 14.29
C TRP A 647 14.39 -6.99 13.12
N ILE A 648 13.96 -6.81 11.87
CA ILE A 648 14.78 -7.20 10.71
C ILE A 648 16.05 -6.35 10.60
N ILE A 649 15.98 -5.06 10.92
CA ILE A 649 17.14 -4.17 10.91
C ILE A 649 18.11 -4.53 12.03
N LEU A 650 17.62 -4.66 13.27
CA LEU A 650 18.45 -4.97 14.44
C LEU A 650 19.04 -6.38 14.37
N SER A 651 18.27 -7.37 13.92
CA SER A 651 18.74 -8.73 13.73
C SER A 651 19.89 -8.76 12.72
N THR A 652 19.78 -8.04 11.61
CA THR A 652 20.86 -7.93 10.62
C THR A 652 22.11 -7.24 11.19
N LEU A 653 21.94 -6.20 12.02
CA LEU A 653 23.07 -5.53 12.69
C LEU A 653 23.74 -6.43 13.73
N TRP A 654 22.94 -7.14 14.54
CA TRP A 654 23.43 -8.10 15.54
C TRP A 654 24.20 -9.25 14.91
N GLU A 655 23.75 -9.73 13.75
CA GLU A 655 24.48 -10.70 12.93
C GLU A 655 25.88 -10.18 12.54
N LEU A 656 25.96 -8.94 12.02
CA LEU A 656 27.21 -8.34 11.54
C LEU A 656 28.23 -8.04 12.65
N VAL A 657 27.78 -7.64 13.83
CA VAL A 657 28.68 -7.35 14.96
C VAL A 657 29.08 -8.60 15.74
N GLY A 658 28.57 -9.78 15.35
CA GLY A 658 28.86 -11.04 16.01
C GLY A 658 28.11 -11.27 17.32
N PHE A 659 27.00 -10.55 17.56
CA PHE A 659 26.18 -10.72 18.78
C PHE A 659 25.62 -12.15 18.89
N TYR A 660 25.34 -12.79 17.75
CA TYR A 660 24.88 -14.18 17.70
C TYR A 660 25.98 -15.23 17.95
N ASN A 661 27.24 -14.82 18.11
CA ASN A 661 28.34 -15.73 18.39
C ASN A 661 28.43 -16.05 19.89
N ASN A 662 27.50 -16.85 20.38
CA ASN A 662 27.44 -17.31 21.77
C ASN A 662 26.71 -18.65 21.87
N CYS A 663 26.83 -19.32 23.01
CA CYS A 663 26.21 -20.64 23.23
C CYS A 663 24.68 -20.66 23.02
N TRP A 664 23.98 -19.58 23.33
CA TRP A 664 22.51 -19.52 23.19
C TRP A 664 22.08 -19.37 21.74
N CYS A 665 22.77 -18.52 20.98
CA CYS A 665 22.41 -18.21 19.61
C CYS A 665 22.94 -19.21 18.56
N ASP A 666 24.15 -19.73 18.76
CA ASP A 666 24.81 -20.67 17.84
C ASP A 666 24.40 -22.13 18.12
N SER A 667 23.72 -22.39 19.24
CA SER A 667 23.09 -23.69 19.50
C SER A 667 21.64 -23.73 19.06
N THR A 668 21.07 -24.93 18.98
CA THR A 668 19.63 -25.11 18.71
C THR A 668 18.73 -24.86 19.93
N TYR A 669 19.13 -24.00 20.88
CA TYR A 669 18.42 -23.80 22.15
C TYR A 669 16.97 -23.38 21.96
N LEU A 670 16.67 -22.53 20.95
CA LEU A 670 15.29 -22.07 20.70
C LEU A 670 14.33 -23.21 20.39
N SER A 671 14.80 -24.29 19.76
CA SER A 671 13.96 -25.46 19.43
C SER A 671 14.10 -26.63 20.41
N LYS A 672 15.28 -26.82 21.02
CA LYS A 672 15.59 -28.02 21.81
C LYS A 672 15.89 -27.72 23.29
N GLY A 673 15.88 -26.45 23.70
CA GLY A 673 16.19 -26.01 25.05
C GLY A 673 17.56 -26.50 25.50
N ALA A 674 17.62 -27.05 26.72
CA ALA A 674 18.85 -27.61 27.30
C ALA A 674 19.46 -28.79 26.52
N ARG A 675 18.71 -29.41 25.59
CA ARG A 675 19.22 -30.46 24.69
C ARG A 675 19.84 -29.91 23.41
N GLY A 676 19.96 -28.58 23.29
CA GLY A 676 20.67 -27.95 22.19
C GLY A 676 22.16 -28.25 22.24
N TRP A 677 22.84 -28.12 21.11
CA TRP A 677 24.28 -28.31 21.01
C TRP A 677 24.89 -27.34 20.00
N VAL A 678 26.21 -27.22 20.03
CA VAL A 678 27.02 -26.38 19.15
C VAL A 678 28.03 -27.26 18.42
N LEU A 679 28.27 -26.99 17.13
CA LEU A 679 29.35 -27.62 16.37
C LEU A 679 30.64 -26.81 16.51
N LEU A 680 31.70 -27.49 16.95
CA LEU A 680 33.03 -26.90 17.19
C LEU A 680 34.14 -27.67 16.48
N PHE A 681 34.00 -28.99 16.33
CA PHE A 681 35.08 -29.91 15.95
C PHE A 681 34.76 -30.61 14.61
N VAL A 682 34.42 -29.85 13.59
CA VAL A 682 34.06 -30.39 12.26
C VAL A 682 34.90 -29.73 11.19
N GLU A 683 35.53 -30.57 10.36
CA GLU A 683 36.35 -30.11 9.25
C GLU A 683 35.57 -29.26 8.24
N THR A 684 36.26 -28.32 7.61
CA THR A 684 35.67 -27.41 6.62
C THR A 684 35.16 -28.16 5.38
N SER A 685 35.82 -29.23 4.96
CA SER A 685 35.41 -30.14 3.89
C SER A 685 34.05 -30.80 4.16
N ASP A 686 33.85 -31.29 5.38
CA ASP A 686 32.61 -31.93 5.82
C ASP A 686 31.46 -30.94 5.99
N MET A 687 31.77 -29.70 6.39
CA MET A 687 30.80 -28.60 6.40
C MET A 687 30.41 -28.20 4.99
N ALA A 688 31.37 -28.09 4.06
CA ALA A 688 31.13 -27.77 2.66
C ALA A 688 30.20 -28.79 2.00
N ASN A 689 30.47 -30.08 2.18
CA ASN A 689 29.67 -31.17 1.62
C ASN A 689 28.22 -31.14 2.11
N ALA A 690 27.98 -30.84 3.39
CA ALA A 690 26.62 -30.75 3.93
C ALA A 690 25.90 -29.45 3.56
N ALA A 691 26.64 -28.34 3.41
CA ALA A 691 26.08 -27.04 3.06
C ALA A 691 25.68 -26.92 1.58
N THR A 692 26.32 -27.70 0.69
CA THR A 692 26.14 -27.62 -0.77
C THR A 692 24.66 -27.68 -1.18
N ALA A 693 23.94 -28.72 -0.75
CA ALA A 693 22.55 -28.93 -1.18
C ALA A 693 21.57 -27.89 -0.58
N PRO A 694 21.60 -27.59 0.73
CA PRO A 694 20.78 -26.52 1.29
C PRO A 694 21.05 -25.14 0.70
N TRP A 695 22.31 -24.78 0.44
CA TRP A 695 22.66 -23.48 -0.15
C TRP A 695 22.16 -23.38 -1.58
N ALA A 696 22.39 -24.42 -2.39
CA ALA A 696 21.90 -24.48 -3.76
C ALA A 696 20.36 -24.42 -3.80
N GLY A 697 19.69 -25.16 -2.92
CA GLY A 697 18.23 -25.15 -2.79
C GLY A 697 17.67 -23.79 -2.39
N GLY A 698 18.28 -23.13 -1.39
CA GLY A 698 17.87 -21.80 -0.95
C GLY A 698 18.07 -20.74 -2.03
N VAL A 699 19.24 -20.72 -2.69
CA VAL A 699 19.53 -19.80 -3.79
C VAL A 699 18.56 -20.03 -4.95
N PHE A 700 18.36 -21.29 -5.36
CA PHE A 700 17.41 -21.64 -6.40
C PHE A 700 16.00 -21.14 -6.06
N LEU A 701 15.55 -21.35 -4.83
CA LEU A 701 14.23 -20.90 -4.39
C LEU A 701 14.13 -19.37 -4.45
N SER A 702 15.12 -18.62 -3.97
CA SER A 702 15.13 -17.15 -4.07
C SER A 702 15.08 -16.65 -5.53
N VAL A 703 15.89 -17.23 -6.42
CA VAL A 703 15.85 -16.88 -7.86
C VAL A 703 14.50 -17.23 -8.46
N PHE A 704 13.99 -18.42 -8.18
CA PHE A 704 12.73 -18.91 -8.73
C PHE A 704 11.56 -18.02 -8.33
N ILE A 705 11.39 -17.75 -7.03
CA ILE A 705 10.32 -16.88 -6.52
C ILE A 705 10.47 -15.45 -7.07
N GLY A 706 11.69 -14.92 -7.14
CA GLY A 706 11.94 -13.59 -7.71
C GLY A 706 11.55 -13.52 -9.19
N ALA A 707 12.01 -14.48 -10.00
CA ALA A 707 11.77 -14.52 -11.43
C ALA A 707 10.29 -14.76 -11.78
N THR A 708 9.63 -15.71 -11.11
CA THR A 708 8.20 -15.97 -11.33
C THR A 708 7.35 -14.77 -10.92
N SER A 709 7.66 -14.10 -9.80
CA SER A 709 6.95 -12.90 -9.36
C SER A 709 7.10 -11.75 -10.36
N CYS A 710 8.33 -11.49 -10.83
CA CYS A 710 8.57 -10.52 -11.91
C CYS A 710 7.80 -10.87 -13.18
N GLY A 711 7.77 -12.15 -13.57
CA GLY A 711 7.05 -12.65 -14.72
C GLY A 711 5.53 -12.43 -14.61
N VAL A 712 4.95 -12.79 -13.46
CA VAL A 712 3.52 -12.58 -13.17
C VAL A 712 3.18 -11.10 -13.23
N PHE A 713 3.92 -10.24 -12.52
CA PHE A 713 3.68 -8.79 -12.55
C PHE A 713 3.82 -8.21 -13.96
N TRP A 714 4.80 -8.68 -14.74
CA TRP A 714 4.96 -8.26 -16.13
C TRP A 714 3.76 -8.67 -16.99
N LEU A 715 3.29 -9.91 -16.90
CA LEU A 715 2.16 -10.42 -17.68
C LEU A 715 0.90 -9.58 -17.44
N TYR A 716 0.55 -9.33 -16.18
CA TYR A 716 -0.62 -8.53 -15.84
C TYR A 716 -0.45 -7.03 -16.12
N CYS A 717 0.78 -6.51 -16.15
CA CYS A 717 1.05 -5.11 -16.49
C CYS A 717 1.30 -4.85 -17.98
N ARG A 718 1.52 -5.89 -18.81
CA ARG A 718 1.87 -5.73 -20.24
C ARG A 718 0.85 -4.87 -21.00
N GLY A 719 -0.43 -4.96 -20.65
CA GLY A 719 -1.50 -4.16 -21.24
C GLY A 719 -1.47 -2.66 -20.92
N ASN A 720 -0.58 -2.19 -20.03
CA ASN A 720 -0.43 -0.76 -19.71
C ASN A 720 0.60 -0.02 -20.58
N ARG A 721 1.36 -0.74 -21.43
CA ARG A 721 2.47 -0.16 -22.22
C ARG A 721 2.10 0.20 -23.67
N ALA A 722 0.81 0.14 -24.01
CA ALA A 722 0.26 0.56 -25.29
C ALA A 722 -0.70 1.73 -25.05
#